data_AF-A0A0G2DWT9-F1
#
_entry.id   AF-A0A0G2DWT9-F1
#
_cell.length_a   1.000
_cell.length_b   1.000
_cell.length_c   1.000
_cell.angle_alpha   90.00
_cell.angle_beta   90.00
_cell.angle_gamma   90.00
#
_symmetry.space_group_name_H-M   'P 1'
#
loop_
_entity.id
_entity.type
_entity.pdbx_description
1 polymer ?
#
loop_
_entity_poly.entity_id
_entity_poly.type
_entity_poly.pdbx_seq_one_letter_code
_entity_poly.pdbx_strand_id
1 'polypeptide(L)'
;MVLISPPPPALSPDLLEPFYTTDELLSNAPFLVFYGATSTQTVNSTAGRVQVHIFSPAGLLSYPRLTISPSSPLYAAVDCLAREDQGDEVCRALAFSLFKYFNELSPIAKSTWQSRTNSLGRPGSAPPLFSEAHAALLAGRMARVDNAAEVVQDVRQALAEQGVSWLDVDVVLPPGSVKELDSSLRESLLPEETAEEVLLDARYGEYAPLVKAFGEPSFLPTTRLRRAPSKPTGLSRSAQFTRQQKENLRRELCEFIDTEENYVGKVYDLLHSVAEDFRQKARSKSPNSSSPSEEALEGLFPPSLDEILNVNTSFLDDIRKIIDGTENDAIQDIEATAGEPLESGKPEDLNADVTGTFAFAKCLVEWFPKFSDCYTEYIQAHAEFGQYLRIFLRETGSSFSKRVQETGEQRLMSMLIEPVQRLPRYSLYIDNLVKQLPVRHPALKPLLKARDIIAEICSRDSPSGQLSKVIERLQHLIPSWPSAFHPEGRLITAMDVVELAPPYRKDVKARGASPAILLLFADELVLLIKSGHKTMSARGLLAEIDNPSVPLDETPQIATQLIFLQHMKLDNIWFNEVDDGSMIQLFHSDGSSQPPTTLHSLNASSLCMFYLTGSYEMKAARWLEETVKARVECRFSETERESHKWDVRCLTGDMNLFSAIFEEGDGTIPEGRRDPARIRVVIDPQKGARTLNAGEEGVELIASVTAATEGLYWLQIEGMNRYASRDKVTATELLPVLSKRGE
;
A
#
# COMPACT_ATOMS: atom_id res chain seq x y z
N MET A 1 -12.22 -9.40 -7.76
CA MET A 1 -12.79 -8.33 -6.92
C MET A 1 -14.04 -8.89 -6.24
N VAL A 2 -14.23 -8.66 -4.94
CA VAL A 2 -15.48 -9.06 -4.24
C VAL A 2 -16.47 -7.91 -4.31
N LEU A 3 -17.69 -8.20 -4.74
CA LEU A 3 -18.78 -7.25 -4.86
C LEU A 3 -19.44 -7.01 -3.49
N ILE A 4 -19.34 -5.79 -2.98
CA ILE A 4 -20.07 -5.39 -1.76
C ILE A 4 -21.50 -5.01 -2.10
N SER A 5 -21.66 -4.18 -3.14
CA SER A 5 -22.97 -3.71 -3.60
C SER A 5 -23.06 -3.92 -5.10
N PRO A 6 -24.03 -4.74 -5.58
CA PRO A 6 -24.26 -4.88 -7.00
C PRO A 6 -24.75 -3.54 -7.58
N PRO A 7 -24.55 -3.31 -8.88
CA PRO A 7 -25.08 -2.13 -9.54
C PRO A 7 -26.62 -2.13 -9.48
N PRO A 8 -27.26 -0.94 -9.53
CA PRO A 8 -28.71 -0.85 -9.61
C PRO A 8 -29.21 -1.59 -10.86
N PRO A 9 -30.48 -2.05 -10.84
CA PRO A 9 -31.09 -2.69 -12.00
C PRO A 9 -30.99 -1.79 -13.24
N ALA A 10 -31.03 -2.40 -14.43
CA ALA A 10 -31.08 -1.64 -15.68
C ALA A 10 -32.38 -0.81 -15.76
N LEU A 11 -32.28 0.47 -15.37
CA LEU A 11 -33.39 1.43 -15.43
C LEU A 11 -33.48 2.02 -16.85
N SER A 12 -34.55 1.75 -17.59
CA SER A 12 -34.74 2.33 -18.94
C SER A 12 -35.48 3.67 -18.83
N PRO A 13 -34.87 4.81 -19.21
CA PRO A 13 -35.50 6.13 -19.08
C PRO A 13 -36.75 6.30 -19.95
N ASP A 14 -36.85 5.53 -21.05
CA ASP A 14 -38.01 5.58 -21.96
C ASP A 14 -39.23 4.79 -21.43
N LEU A 15 -39.03 3.90 -20.45
CA LEU A 15 -40.06 2.99 -19.95
C LEU A 15 -40.41 3.23 -18.48
N LEU A 16 -39.61 4.02 -17.76
CA LEU A 16 -39.73 4.25 -16.33
C LEU A 16 -39.94 5.73 -16.02
N GLU A 17 -40.99 6.02 -15.27
CA GLU A 17 -41.30 7.35 -14.76
C GLU A 17 -40.86 7.43 -13.28
N PRO A 18 -39.98 8.39 -12.90
CA PRO A 18 -39.58 8.58 -11.52
C PRO A 18 -40.62 9.38 -10.73
N PHE A 19 -40.86 8.94 -9.51
CA PHE A 19 -41.70 9.57 -8.50
C PHE A 19 -40.89 9.80 -7.23
N TYR A 20 -41.03 10.98 -6.63
CA TYR A 20 -40.29 11.38 -5.45
C TYR A 20 -41.20 11.88 -4.33
N THR A 21 -40.85 11.57 -3.09
CA THR A 21 -41.45 12.17 -1.90
C THR A 21 -40.49 12.15 -0.71
N THR A 22 -40.82 12.87 0.36
CA THR A 22 -40.10 12.83 1.64
C THR A 22 -41.01 12.37 2.74
N ASP A 23 -40.52 11.47 3.58
CA ASP A 23 -41.27 10.93 4.72
C ASP A 23 -41.03 11.76 6.00
N GLU A 24 -42.00 12.59 6.34
CA GLU A 24 -41.99 13.41 7.57
C GLU A 24 -41.94 12.56 8.86
N LEU A 25 -42.44 11.32 8.85
CA LEU A 25 -42.43 10.44 10.00
C LEU A 25 -41.06 9.79 10.21
N LEU A 26 -40.20 9.80 9.19
CA LEU A 26 -38.84 9.27 9.21
C LEU A 26 -37.81 10.39 8.97
N SER A 27 -37.97 11.54 9.64
CA SER A 27 -37.04 12.68 9.59
C SER A 27 -36.83 13.27 8.19
N ASN A 28 -37.91 13.39 7.40
CA ASN A 28 -37.89 13.83 5.99
C ASN A 28 -37.00 12.97 5.09
N ALA A 29 -36.96 11.65 5.36
CA ALA A 29 -36.18 10.73 4.55
C ALA A 29 -36.69 10.70 3.10
N PRO A 30 -35.80 10.78 2.09
CA PRO A 30 -36.20 10.77 0.69
C PRO A 30 -36.61 9.37 0.23
N PHE A 31 -37.66 9.30 -0.58
CA PHE A 31 -38.07 8.11 -1.32
C PHE A 31 -38.10 8.44 -2.81
N LEU A 32 -37.41 7.63 -3.60
CA LEU A 32 -37.43 7.69 -5.07
C LEU A 32 -37.95 6.36 -5.61
N VAL A 33 -39.00 6.40 -6.41
CA VAL A 33 -39.65 5.21 -6.98
C VAL A 33 -39.74 5.34 -8.49
N PHE A 34 -39.18 4.39 -9.22
CA PHE A 34 -39.36 4.29 -10.67
C PHE A 34 -40.52 3.36 -10.96
N TYR A 35 -41.50 3.83 -11.73
CA TYR A 35 -42.68 3.09 -12.13
C TYR A 35 -42.71 2.90 -13.66
N GLY A 36 -43.04 1.69 -14.12
CA GLY A 36 -43.26 1.39 -15.54
C GLY A 36 -44.45 0.45 -15.74
N ALA A 37 -45.31 0.78 -16.70
CA ALA A 37 -46.43 -0.09 -17.08
C ALA A 37 -45.94 -1.22 -17.99
N THR A 38 -46.24 -2.49 -17.66
CA THR A 38 -45.86 -3.62 -18.51
C THR A 38 -47.00 -3.92 -19.50
N SER A 39 -46.73 -3.88 -20.81
CA SER A 39 -47.76 -3.84 -21.88
C SER A 39 -48.65 -5.09 -22.05
N THR A 40 -48.62 -6.07 -21.16
CA THR A 40 -49.49 -7.26 -21.27
C THR A 40 -50.81 -7.04 -20.53
N GLN A 41 -51.62 -6.09 -21.00
CA GLN A 41 -53.04 -6.05 -20.64
C GLN A 41 -53.78 -7.08 -21.50
N THR A 42 -54.06 -8.26 -20.94
CA THR A 42 -55.09 -9.14 -21.52
C THR A 42 -56.46 -8.60 -21.08
N VAL A 43 -57.36 -8.43 -22.04
CA VAL A 43 -58.69 -7.76 -21.94
C VAL A 43 -59.60 -8.27 -20.80
N ASN A 44 -59.24 -9.38 -20.12
CA ASN A 44 -60.03 -9.99 -19.03
C ASN A 44 -59.29 -10.08 -17.67
N SER A 45 -58.11 -9.48 -17.47
CA SER A 45 -57.41 -9.54 -16.18
C SER A 45 -57.60 -8.25 -15.38
N THR A 46 -58.26 -8.32 -14.23
CA THR A 46 -58.33 -7.24 -13.21
C THR A 46 -57.00 -6.97 -12.51
N ALA A 47 -55.94 -7.70 -12.89
CA ALA A 47 -54.61 -7.61 -12.31
C ALA A 47 -53.65 -6.87 -13.26
N GLY A 48 -53.23 -5.68 -12.86
CA GLY A 48 -52.22 -4.90 -13.58
C GLY A 48 -50.82 -5.44 -13.31
N ARG A 49 -50.03 -5.62 -14.37
CA ARG A 49 -48.59 -5.93 -14.25
C ARG A 49 -47.78 -4.66 -14.39
N VAL A 50 -46.96 -4.39 -13.38
CA VAL A 50 -46.14 -3.18 -13.30
C VAL A 50 -44.71 -3.53 -12.96
N GLN A 51 -43.80 -2.66 -13.34
CA GLN A 51 -42.39 -2.67 -12.95
C GLN A 51 -42.18 -1.53 -11.97
N VAL A 52 -41.60 -1.83 -10.81
CA VAL A 52 -41.35 -0.81 -9.76
C VAL A 52 -39.96 -0.99 -9.14
N HIS A 53 -39.20 0.09 -9.00
CA HIS A 53 -37.90 0.10 -8.30
C HIS A 53 -37.90 1.17 -7.22
N ILE A 54 -37.65 0.79 -5.96
CA ILE A 54 -37.78 1.68 -4.80
C ILE A 54 -36.39 1.91 -4.19
N PHE A 55 -36.01 3.18 -4.09
CA PHE A 55 -34.77 3.65 -3.47
C PHE A 55 -35.13 4.45 -2.22
N SER A 56 -34.61 4.02 -1.07
CA SER A 56 -34.71 4.76 0.20
C SER A 56 -33.44 4.59 1.02
N PRO A 57 -33.23 5.40 2.08
CA PRO A 57 -32.10 5.25 3.01
C PRO A 57 -32.00 3.88 3.69
N ALA A 58 -33.09 3.11 3.79
CA ALA A 58 -33.04 1.75 4.37
C ALA A 58 -32.70 0.64 3.37
N GLY A 59 -32.54 0.99 2.09
CA GLY A 59 -32.09 0.06 1.06
C GLY A 59 -32.89 0.14 -0.23
N LEU A 60 -32.38 -0.58 -1.24
CA LEU A 60 -32.94 -0.67 -2.57
C LEU A 60 -33.67 -2.01 -2.75
N LEU A 61 -34.91 -1.99 -3.21
CA LEU A 61 -35.60 -3.20 -3.70
C LEU A 61 -36.20 -2.95 -5.09
N SER A 62 -36.11 -3.99 -5.92
CA SER A 62 -36.50 -3.93 -7.33
C SER A 62 -37.51 -5.03 -7.66
N TYR A 63 -38.63 -4.61 -8.22
CA TYR A 63 -39.73 -5.47 -8.64
C TYR A 63 -39.90 -5.37 -10.16
N PRO A 64 -39.12 -6.13 -10.95
CA PRO A 64 -39.20 -6.07 -12.42
C PRO A 64 -40.55 -6.57 -12.96
N ARG A 65 -41.25 -7.42 -12.19
CA ARG A 65 -42.58 -7.94 -12.52
C ARG A 65 -43.42 -8.04 -11.24
N LEU A 66 -44.27 -7.05 -11.01
CA LEU A 66 -45.20 -7.01 -9.89
C LEU A 66 -46.64 -7.12 -10.42
N THR A 67 -47.42 -8.05 -9.88
CA THR A 67 -48.84 -8.20 -10.24
C THR A 67 -49.69 -7.63 -9.10
N ILE A 68 -50.45 -6.58 -9.40
CA ILE A 68 -51.35 -5.95 -8.44
C ILE A 68 -52.68 -6.70 -8.51
N SER A 69 -53.04 -7.38 -7.42
CA SER A 69 -54.33 -8.09 -7.32
C SER A 69 -55.10 -7.60 -6.09
N PRO A 70 -56.41 -7.30 -6.23
CA PRO A 70 -57.28 -7.01 -5.08
C PRO A 70 -57.39 -8.16 -4.08
N SER A 71 -57.08 -9.40 -4.50
CA SER A 71 -57.09 -10.58 -3.62
C SER A 71 -55.83 -10.70 -2.74
N SER A 72 -54.82 -9.85 -2.95
CA SER A 72 -53.57 -9.87 -2.20
C SER A 72 -53.73 -9.13 -0.86
N PRO A 73 -53.14 -9.63 0.24
CA PRO A 73 -53.13 -8.88 1.51
C PRO A 73 -52.42 -7.52 1.39
N LEU A 74 -51.55 -7.36 0.39
CA LEU A 74 -50.87 -6.10 0.11
C LEU A 74 -51.82 -5.00 -0.43
N TYR A 75 -53.02 -5.37 -0.88
CA TYR A 75 -54.02 -4.42 -1.37
C TYR A 75 -54.62 -3.57 -0.23
N ALA A 76 -54.45 -3.97 1.03
CA ALA A 76 -54.87 -3.17 2.19
C ALA A 76 -54.28 -1.75 2.20
N ALA A 77 -53.09 -1.55 1.64
CA ALA A 77 -52.51 -0.22 1.47
C ALA A 77 -53.24 0.63 0.43
N VAL A 78 -53.80 0.00 -0.61
CA VAL A 78 -54.63 0.69 -1.61
C VAL A 78 -55.96 1.13 -1.01
N ASP A 79 -56.57 0.29 -0.16
CA ASP A 79 -57.83 0.62 0.52
C ASP A 79 -57.69 1.82 1.47
N CYS A 80 -56.47 2.12 1.94
CA CYS A 80 -56.15 3.28 2.77
C CYS A 80 -55.95 4.59 1.98
N LEU A 81 -55.89 4.56 0.65
CA LEU A 81 -55.76 5.77 -0.18
C LEU A 81 -57.06 6.60 -0.19
N ALA A 82 -56.97 7.88 -0.55
CA ALA A 82 -58.15 8.71 -0.80
C ALA A 82 -58.96 8.13 -1.98
N ARG A 83 -60.29 8.32 -1.96
CA ARG A 83 -61.19 7.74 -2.99
C ARG A 83 -60.85 8.18 -4.41
N GLU A 84 -60.28 9.36 -4.56
CA GLU A 84 -59.80 9.89 -5.84
C GLU A 84 -58.55 9.14 -6.33
N ASP A 85 -57.57 8.91 -5.45
CA ASP A 85 -56.32 8.20 -5.76
C ASP A 85 -56.50 6.69 -5.94
N GLN A 86 -57.54 6.10 -5.34
CA GLN A 86 -57.90 4.69 -5.57
C GLN A 86 -58.30 4.41 -7.03
N GLY A 87 -58.71 5.44 -7.78
CA GLY A 87 -59.03 5.33 -9.20
C GLY A 87 -57.80 5.34 -10.12
N ASP A 88 -56.68 5.89 -9.65
CA ASP A 88 -55.45 6.01 -10.44
C ASP A 88 -54.64 4.71 -10.39
N GLU A 89 -54.26 4.18 -11.56
CA GLU A 89 -53.41 2.99 -11.66
C GLU A 89 -52.03 3.20 -11.04
N VAL A 90 -51.48 4.41 -11.15
CA VAL A 90 -50.15 4.75 -10.64
C VAL A 90 -50.15 4.80 -9.12
N CYS A 91 -51.07 5.56 -8.52
CA CYS A 91 -51.20 5.65 -7.06
C CYS A 91 -51.45 4.28 -6.41
N ARG A 92 -52.29 3.43 -7.05
CA ARG A 92 -52.50 2.05 -6.60
C ARG A 92 -51.22 1.22 -6.65
N ALA A 93 -50.45 1.33 -7.74
CA ALA A 93 -49.19 0.63 -7.89
C ALA A 93 -48.13 1.08 -6.87
N LEU A 94 -48.03 2.38 -6.63
CA LEU A 94 -47.11 2.96 -5.65
C LEU A 94 -47.46 2.50 -4.22
N ALA A 95 -48.72 2.60 -3.80
CA ALA A 95 -49.14 2.16 -2.46
C ALA A 95 -48.91 0.65 -2.24
N PHE A 96 -49.28 -0.17 -3.22
CA PHE A 96 -49.09 -1.63 -3.15
C PHE A 96 -47.59 -2.01 -3.07
N SER A 97 -46.75 -1.36 -3.89
CA SER A 97 -45.31 -1.65 -3.94
C SER A 97 -44.54 -1.14 -2.71
N LEU A 98 -44.90 0.04 -2.18
CA LEU A 98 -44.32 0.57 -0.93
C LEU A 98 -44.66 -0.30 0.27
N PHE A 99 -45.90 -0.81 0.34
CA PHE A 99 -46.26 -1.72 1.44
C PHE A 99 -45.53 -3.06 1.33
N LYS A 100 -45.35 -3.57 0.10
CA LYS A 100 -44.50 -4.74 -0.14
C LYS A 100 -43.05 -4.49 0.30
N TYR A 101 -42.49 -3.34 -0.07
CA TYR A 101 -41.15 -2.90 0.34
C TYR A 101 -41.00 -2.89 1.86
N PHE A 102 -41.97 -2.29 2.56
CA PHE A 102 -41.98 -2.29 4.01
C PHE A 102 -42.02 -3.68 4.62
N ASN A 103 -42.75 -4.64 4.04
CA ASN A 103 -42.77 -6.00 4.56
C ASN A 103 -41.45 -6.76 4.34
N GLU A 104 -40.73 -6.49 3.25
CA GLU A 104 -39.46 -7.15 2.91
C GLU A 104 -38.22 -6.52 3.58
N LEU A 105 -38.33 -5.30 4.10
CA LEU A 105 -37.24 -4.67 4.87
C LEU A 105 -36.87 -5.49 6.13
N SER A 106 -35.57 -5.67 6.33
CA SER A 106 -35.01 -6.33 7.53
C SER A 106 -35.47 -5.67 8.83
N PRO A 107 -35.75 -6.44 9.89
CA PRO A 107 -36.13 -5.88 11.19
C PRO A 107 -35.05 -4.94 11.76
N ILE A 108 -33.77 -5.24 11.50
CA ILE A 108 -32.64 -4.40 11.94
C ILE A 108 -32.66 -3.05 11.22
N ALA A 109 -32.90 -3.05 9.91
CA ALA A 109 -33.01 -1.82 9.13
C ALA A 109 -34.18 -0.95 9.63
N LYS A 110 -35.34 -1.56 9.90
CA LYS A 110 -36.50 -0.86 10.47
C LYS A 110 -36.20 -0.28 11.84
N SER A 111 -35.60 -1.05 12.75
CA SER A 111 -35.29 -0.59 14.10
C SER A 111 -34.24 0.52 14.10
N THR A 112 -33.22 0.43 13.25
CA THR A 112 -32.16 1.44 13.11
C THR A 112 -32.70 2.71 12.47
N TRP A 113 -33.59 2.59 11.48
CA TRP A 113 -34.24 3.75 10.88
C TRP A 113 -35.13 4.46 11.91
N GLN A 114 -35.92 3.70 12.67
CA GLN A 114 -36.77 4.23 13.75
C GLN A 114 -35.96 4.89 14.89
N SER A 115 -34.83 4.30 15.28
CA SER A 115 -34.02 4.83 16.38
C SER A 115 -33.35 6.16 16.02
N ARG A 116 -32.95 6.34 14.75
CA ARG A 116 -32.41 7.60 14.23
C ARG A 116 -33.45 8.69 14.08
N THR A 117 -34.75 8.35 13.98
CA THR A 117 -35.84 9.31 13.73
C THR A 117 -36.56 9.77 15.00
N ASN A 118 -36.50 8.99 16.09
CA ASN A 118 -37.28 9.22 17.32
C ASN A 118 -36.78 10.36 18.24
N SER A 119 -35.90 11.26 17.79
CA SER A 119 -35.40 12.37 18.63
C SER A 119 -36.42 13.51 18.81
N LEU A 120 -37.40 13.64 17.90
CA LEU A 120 -38.55 14.55 18.04
C LEU A 120 -39.83 13.72 18.12
N GLY A 121 -40.54 13.78 19.25
CA GLY A 121 -41.68 12.91 19.56
C GLY A 121 -42.75 12.82 18.46
N ARG A 122 -43.38 11.65 18.34
CA ARG A 122 -44.35 11.31 17.30
C ARG A 122 -45.69 12.05 17.48
N PRO A 123 -46.30 12.61 16.42
CA PRO A 123 -47.66 13.15 16.49
C PRO A 123 -48.68 12.06 16.82
N GLY A 124 -49.60 12.30 17.76
CA GLY A 124 -50.59 11.31 18.20
C GLY A 124 -51.59 10.84 17.13
N SER A 125 -51.67 11.52 15.99
CA SER A 125 -52.51 11.17 14.83
C SER A 125 -51.76 10.45 13.70
N ALA A 126 -50.44 10.25 13.82
CA ALA A 126 -49.65 9.65 12.75
C ALA A 126 -49.89 8.13 12.63
N PRO A 127 -50.00 7.58 11.40
CA PRO A 127 -50.16 6.14 11.20
C PRO A 127 -48.97 5.36 11.76
N PRO A 128 -49.14 4.08 12.14
CA PRO A 128 -48.03 3.23 12.57
C PRO A 128 -46.96 3.14 11.49
N LEU A 129 -45.69 3.29 11.88
CA LEU A 129 -44.56 3.21 10.94
C LEU A 129 -44.55 1.85 10.25
N PHE A 130 -44.25 1.87 8.95
CA PHE A 130 -44.21 0.69 8.08
C PHE A 130 -45.56 -0.06 7.93
N SER A 131 -46.69 0.56 8.27
CA SER A 131 -48.03 0.00 8.07
C SER A 131 -48.60 0.27 6.68
N GLU A 132 -49.73 -0.36 6.37
CA GLU A 132 -50.54 -0.13 5.19
C GLU A 132 -50.96 1.35 5.05
N ALA A 133 -51.36 2.00 6.14
CA ALA A 133 -51.74 3.41 6.16
C ALA A 133 -50.53 4.33 5.94
N HIS A 134 -49.34 3.92 6.40
CA HIS A 134 -48.10 4.65 6.15
C HIS A 134 -47.71 4.62 4.66
N ALA A 135 -47.77 3.43 4.04
CA ALA A 135 -47.48 3.27 2.62
C ALA A 135 -48.45 4.06 1.74
N ALA A 136 -49.74 4.07 2.09
CA ALA A 136 -50.77 4.85 1.40
C ALA A 136 -50.50 6.37 1.48
N LEU A 137 -50.14 6.86 2.66
CA LEU A 137 -49.82 8.27 2.88
C LEU A 137 -48.61 8.71 2.02
N LEU A 138 -47.57 7.88 1.92
CA LEU A 138 -46.42 8.18 1.07
C LEU A 138 -46.79 8.16 -0.42
N ALA A 139 -47.55 7.16 -0.86
CA ALA A 139 -47.98 7.05 -2.25
C ALA A 139 -48.83 8.25 -2.70
N GLY A 140 -49.76 8.71 -1.86
CA GLY A 140 -50.58 9.90 -2.16
C GLY A 140 -49.79 11.22 -2.20
N ARG A 141 -48.59 11.24 -1.63
CA ARG A 141 -47.69 12.41 -1.62
C ARG A 141 -46.59 12.35 -2.68
N MET A 142 -46.54 11.31 -3.49
CA MET A 142 -45.51 11.16 -4.51
C MET A 142 -45.77 12.10 -5.69
N ALA A 143 -44.74 12.90 -6.02
CA ALA A 143 -44.76 13.78 -7.18
C ALA A 143 -43.96 13.16 -8.32
N ARG A 144 -44.51 13.20 -9.54
CA ARG A 144 -43.80 12.80 -10.75
C ARG A 144 -42.65 13.76 -11.05
N VAL A 145 -41.54 13.21 -11.51
CA VAL A 145 -40.33 13.94 -11.87
C VAL A 145 -40.14 13.94 -13.40
N ASP A 146 -39.95 15.12 -14.00
CA ASP A 146 -39.92 15.28 -15.45
C ASP A 146 -38.58 14.89 -16.11
N ASN A 147 -37.46 15.02 -15.39
CA ASN A 147 -36.10 14.78 -15.92
C ASN A 147 -35.63 13.33 -15.74
N ALA A 148 -36.44 12.36 -16.17
CA ALA A 148 -36.20 10.93 -15.94
C ALA A 148 -34.80 10.45 -16.40
N ALA A 149 -34.31 10.90 -17.55
CA ALA A 149 -33.01 10.51 -18.08
C ALA A 149 -31.84 10.95 -17.17
N GLU A 150 -31.88 12.18 -16.65
CA GLU A 150 -30.85 12.70 -15.75
C GLU A 150 -30.88 11.97 -14.40
N VAL A 151 -32.07 11.74 -13.84
CA VAL A 151 -32.23 11.02 -12.57
C VAL A 151 -31.73 9.58 -12.69
N VAL A 152 -32.03 8.89 -13.79
CA VAL A 152 -31.51 7.53 -14.05
C VAL A 152 -29.99 7.55 -14.13
N GLN A 153 -29.39 8.54 -14.80
CA GLN A 153 -27.94 8.67 -14.88
C GLN A 153 -27.32 8.91 -13.50
N ASP A 154 -27.88 9.82 -12.71
CA ASP A 154 -27.39 10.15 -11.37
C ASP A 154 -27.51 8.95 -10.42
N VAL A 155 -28.62 8.19 -10.46
CA VAL A 155 -28.81 6.99 -9.64
C VAL A 155 -27.84 5.88 -10.02
N ARG A 156 -27.65 5.64 -11.33
CA ARG A 156 -26.68 4.64 -11.82
C ARG A 156 -25.26 4.96 -11.40
N GLN A 157 -24.92 6.23 -11.39
CA GLN A 157 -23.60 6.71 -11.00
C GLN A 157 -23.39 6.67 -9.49
N ALA A 158 -24.33 7.21 -8.70
CA ALA A 158 -24.22 7.28 -7.24
C ALA A 158 -24.25 5.89 -6.58
N LEU A 159 -24.96 4.94 -7.18
CA LEU A 159 -25.08 3.56 -6.70
C LEU A 159 -24.31 2.58 -7.59
N ALA A 160 -23.33 3.07 -8.35
CA ALA A 160 -22.50 2.21 -9.19
C ALA A 160 -21.91 1.04 -8.41
N GLU A 161 -21.53 0.00 -9.14
CA GLU A 161 -20.93 -1.22 -8.59
C GLU A 161 -19.82 -0.89 -7.59
N GLN A 162 -19.93 -1.47 -6.38
CA GLN A 162 -18.96 -1.28 -5.31
C GLN A 162 -18.29 -2.61 -5.00
N GLY A 163 -16.97 -2.60 -4.91
CA GLY A 163 -16.18 -3.78 -4.57
C GLY A 163 -15.02 -3.49 -3.63
N VAL A 164 -14.42 -4.58 -3.14
CA VAL A 164 -13.13 -4.55 -2.46
C VAL A 164 -12.16 -5.43 -3.21
N SER A 165 -10.99 -4.85 -3.51
CA SER A 165 -9.91 -5.56 -4.20
C SER A 165 -8.87 -6.14 -3.24
N TRP A 166 -8.72 -5.59 -2.03
CA TRP A 166 -7.72 -6.02 -1.03
C TRP A 166 -8.31 -6.08 0.37
N LEU A 167 -8.02 -7.17 1.08
CA LEU A 167 -8.37 -7.34 2.50
C LEU A 167 -7.13 -7.49 3.38
N ASP A 168 -7.25 -6.91 4.57
CA ASP A 168 -6.31 -7.02 5.69
C ASP A 168 -6.74 -8.16 6.60
N VAL A 169 -5.88 -9.16 6.80
CA VAL A 169 -6.19 -10.37 7.56
C VAL A 169 -5.10 -10.65 8.59
N ASP A 170 -5.49 -10.87 9.84
CA ASP A 170 -4.59 -11.38 10.87
C ASP A 170 -4.71 -12.91 10.93
N VAL A 171 -3.59 -13.63 10.81
CA VAL A 171 -3.51 -15.08 11.00
C VAL A 171 -2.73 -15.37 12.28
N VAL A 172 -3.46 -15.75 13.31
CA VAL A 172 -2.93 -16.00 14.65
C VAL A 172 -2.61 -17.48 14.81
N LEU A 173 -1.34 -17.77 15.07
CA LEU A 173 -0.84 -19.10 15.39
C LEU A 173 -0.71 -19.29 16.90
N PRO A 174 -0.85 -20.53 17.41
CA PRO A 174 -0.62 -20.81 18.82
C PRO A 174 0.85 -20.59 19.20
N PRO A 175 1.15 -20.23 20.45
CA PRO A 175 2.51 -19.89 20.87
C PRO A 175 3.48 -21.07 20.70
N GLY A 176 4.66 -20.82 20.12
CA GLY A 176 5.69 -21.84 19.87
C GLY A 176 5.51 -22.64 18.56
N SER A 177 4.63 -22.18 17.67
CA SER A 177 4.39 -22.77 16.34
C SER A 177 5.38 -22.31 15.27
N VAL A 178 6.02 -21.16 15.46
CA VAL A 178 6.96 -20.53 14.54
C VAL A 178 8.37 -20.74 15.07
N LYS A 179 9.13 -21.58 14.38
CA LYS A 179 10.52 -21.89 14.72
C LYS A 179 11.48 -20.92 14.05
N GLU A 180 12.53 -20.55 14.78
CA GLU A 180 13.65 -19.83 14.21
C GLU A 180 14.40 -20.78 13.26
N LEU A 181 14.57 -20.35 12.00
CA LEU A 181 15.31 -21.11 11.01
C LEU A 181 16.81 -20.97 11.25
N ASP A 182 17.53 -22.09 11.36
CA ASP A 182 18.99 -22.07 11.34
C ASP A 182 19.50 -21.39 10.08
N SER A 183 20.44 -20.45 10.26
CA SER A 183 21.09 -19.71 9.16
C SER A 183 21.71 -20.65 8.12
N SER A 184 22.19 -21.82 8.53
CA SER A 184 22.75 -22.87 7.67
C SER A 184 21.72 -23.55 6.76
N LEU A 185 20.46 -23.68 7.17
CA LEU A 185 19.36 -24.21 6.35
C LEU A 185 18.91 -23.19 5.29
N ARG A 186 18.90 -21.89 5.66
CA ARG A 186 18.69 -20.79 4.70
C ARG A 186 19.81 -20.73 3.65
N GLU A 187 21.04 -21.03 4.04
CA GLU A 187 22.21 -20.99 3.15
C GLU A 187 22.31 -22.20 2.21
N SER A 188 21.84 -23.38 2.63
CA SER A 188 22.02 -24.64 1.89
C SER A 188 20.98 -24.92 0.80
N LEU A 189 19.74 -24.41 0.92
CA LEU A 189 18.65 -24.75 -0.01
C LEU A 189 18.63 -23.88 -1.29
N LEU A 190 18.57 -24.53 -2.47
CA LEU A 190 18.52 -23.91 -3.81
C LEU A 190 17.16 -23.23 -4.07
N PRO A 191 17.05 -22.24 -4.98
CA PRO A 191 15.76 -21.65 -5.33
C PRO A 191 14.97 -22.55 -6.29
N GLU A 192 14.15 -23.45 -5.74
CA GLU A 192 13.07 -24.18 -6.44
C GLU A 192 11.82 -24.19 -5.53
N GLU A 193 10.62 -24.41 -6.10
CA GLU A 193 9.35 -24.55 -5.36
C GLU A 193 9.45 -25.57 -4.21
N THR A 194 10.24 -26.63 -4.41
CA THR A 194 10.56 -27.65 -3.41
C THR A 194 11.30 -27.10 -2.20
N ALA A 195 12.11 -26.04 -2.37
CA ALA A 195 12.83 -25.42 -1.25
C ALA A 195 11.93 -24.51 -0.42
N GLU A 196 10.90 -23.91 -1.01
CA GLU A 196 9.92 -23.13 -0.25
C GLU A 196 9.09 -24.04 0.66
N GLU A 197 8.66 -25.21 0.17
CA GLU A 197 7.97 -26.21 0.99
C GLU A 197 8.83 -26.69 2.16
N VAL A 198 10.11 -27.01 1.90
CA VAL A 198 11.04 -27.43 2.96
C VAL A 198 11.27 -26.31 3.99
N LEU A 199 11.36 -25.06 3.56
CA LEU A 199 11.51 -23.91 4.46
C LEU A 199 10.23 -23.64 5.26
N LEU A 200 9.06 -23.77 4.64
CA LEU A 200 7.76 -23.67 5.29
C LEU A 200 7.59 -24.76 6.35
N ASP A 201 7.89 -26.01 6.01
CA ASP A 201 7.81 -27.16 6.92
C ASP A 201 8.81 -27.00 8.09
N ALA A 202 10.03 -26.51 7.81
CA ALA A 202 11.01 -26.24 8.85
C ALA A 202 10.56 -25.12 9.81
N ARG A 203 9.88 -24.08 9.29
CA ARG A 203 9.45 -22.91 10.07
C ARG A 203 8.15 -23.15 10.84
N TYR A 204 7.14 -23.74 10.20
CA TYR A 204 5.76 -23.84 10.70
C TYR A 204 5.30 -25.27 11.01
N GLY A 205 6.08 -26.30 10.64
CA GLY A 205 5.78 -27.69 10.93
C GLY A 205 4.39 -28.11 10.43
N GLU A 206 3.54 -28.58 11.35
CA GLU A 206 2.18 -29.04 11.04
C GLU A 206 1.26 -27.97 10.43
N TYR A 207 1.57 -26.68 10.62
CA TYR A 207 0.78 -25.56 10.10
C TYR A 207 1.27 -25.07 8.73
N ALA A 208 2.36 -25.61 8.18
CA ALA A 208 2.92 -25.19 6.90
C ALA A 208 1.89 -25.22 5.75
N PRO A 209 1.01 -26.23 5.60
CA PRO A 209 -0.02 -26.23 4.56
C PRO A 209 -1.05 -25.11 4.73
N LEU A 210 -1.40 -24.74 5.97
CA LEU A 210 -2.34 -23.64 6.24
C LEU A 210 -1.70 -22.29 5.93
N VAL A 211 -0.45 -22.08 6.33
CA VAL A 211 0.31 -20.85 6.04
C VAL A 211 0.53 -20.67 4.55
N LYS A 212 0.84 -21.76 3.82
CA LYS A 212 0.99 -21.76 2.35
C LYS A 212 -0.29 -21.32 1.64
N ALA A 213 -1.47 -21.62 2.20
CA ALA A 213 -2.73 -21.21 1.61
C ALA A 213 -2.86 -19.68 1.50
N PHE A 214 -2.27 -18.91 2.42
CA PHE A 214 -2.30 -17.43 2.42
C PHE A 214 -1.33 -16.77 1.41
N GLY A 215 -0.73 -17.55 0.50
CA GLY A 215 -0.01 -17.04 -0.66
C GLY A 215 1.50 -16.95 -0.49
N GLU A 216 2.13 -16.12 -1.31
CA GLU A 216 3.58 -15.97 -1.37
C GLU A 216 4.10 -15.05 -0.25
N PRO A 217 5.32 -15.26 0.26
CA PRO A 217 5.92 -14.36 1.23
C PRO A 217 6.07 -12.96 0.62
N SER A 218 5.53 -11.96 1.30
CA SER A 218 5.60 -10.56 0.93
C SER A 218 6.55 -9.79 1.85
N PHE A 219 6.77 -8.51 1.54
CA PHE A 219 7.75 -7.70 2.25
C PHE A 219 7.16 -6.35 2.67
N LEU A 220 7.39 -6.01 3.94
CA LEU A 220 7.15 -4.67 4.47
C LEU A 220 8.48 -4.04 4.90
N PRO A 221 8.77 -2.79 4.49
CA PRO A 221 9.99 -2.09 4.89
C PRO A 221 10.13 -1.93 6.41
N THR A 222 11.34 -2.15 6.91
CA THR A 222 11.82 -1.85 8.28
C THR A 222 13.03 -0.91 8.19
N THR A 223 13.47 -0.35 9.30
CA THR A 223 14.68 0.48 9.41
C THR A 223 15.93 -0.30 9.05
N ARG A 224 15.98 -1.61 9.36
CA ARG A 224 17.07 -2.51 8.95
C ARG A 224 16.96 -2.95 7.50
N LEU A 225 15.75 -3.22 7.01
CA LEU A 225 15.54 -3.70 5.64
C LEU A 225 14.51 -2.82 4.93
N ARG A 226 14.95 -1.91 4.06
CA ARG A 226 14.05 -1.01 3.30
C ARG A 226 13.57 -1.58 1.97
N ARG A 227 14.23 -2.63 1.46
CA ARG A 227 13.90 -3.30 0.20
C ARG A 227 13.78 -4.80 0.41
N ALA A 228 12.87 -5.41 -0.35
CA ALA A 228 12.71 -6.85 -0.31
C ALA A 228 14.04 -7.52 -0.69
N PRO A 229 14.42 -8.63 -0.02
CA PRO A 229 15.62 -9.37 -0.34
C PRO A 229 15.68 -9.75 -1.82
N SER A 230 16.92 -9.85 -2.27
CA SER A 230 17.29 -9.98 -3.66
C SER A 230 16.72 -11.19 -4.43
N LYS A 231 15.48 -11.22 -4.97
CA LYS A 231 15.12 -12.36 -5.85
C LYS A 231 15.98 -12.33 -7.14
N PRO A 232 16.52 -13.47 -7.62
CA PRO A 232 17.37 -13.48 -8.81
C PRO A 232 16.52 -13.26 -10.08
N THR A 233 16.35 -12.00 -10.47
CA THR A 233 15.64 -11.63 -11.69
C THR A 233 16.59 -11.70 -12.89
N GLY A 234 16.26 -12.48 -13.93
CA GLY A 234 17.02 -12.53 -15.17
C GLY A 234 18.12 -13.59 -15.24
N LEU A 235 18.02 -14.68 -14.46
CA LEU A 235 18.90 -15.83 -14.63
C LEU A 235 18.80 -16.41 -16.04
N SER A 236 19.95 -16.69 -16.66
CA SER A 236 19.99 -17.51 -17.86
C SER A 236 19.45 -18.90 -17.55
N ARG A 237 18.36 -19.31 -18.20
CA ARG A 237 17.69 -20.62 -18.00
C ARG A 237 18.56 -21.82 -18.41
N SER A 238 19.77 -21.57 -18.92
CA SER A 238 20.72 -22.59 -19.34
C SER A 238 21.41 -23.21 -18.13
N ALA A 239 21.22 -24.51 -17.94
CA ALA A 239 21.93 -25.29 -16.91
C ALA A 239 23.43 -25.49 -17.21
N GLN A 240 23.87 -25.21 -18.44
CA GLN A 240 25.25 -25.38 -18.91
C GLN A 240 25.99 -24.03 -18.93
N PHE A 241 27.21 -24.04 -18.39
CA PHE A 241 28.08 -22.86 -18.37
C PHE A 241 28.88 -22.78 -19.67
N THR A 242 28.38 -22.01 -20.63
CA THR A 242 28.97 -21.93 -21.98
C THR A 242 30.30 -21.17 -21.96
N ARG A 243 31.20 -21.47 -22.91
CA ARG A 243 32.49 -20.77 -23.08
C ARG A 243 32.32 -19.25 -23.16
N GLN A 244 31.34 -18.78 -23.94
CA GLN A 244 31.07 -17.35 -24.09
C GLN A 244 30.62 -16.69 -22.78
N GLN A 245 29.88 -17.42 -21.92
CA GLN A 245 29.51 -16.94 -20.58
C GLN A 245 30.73 -16.89 -19.65
N LYS A 246 31.63 -17.88 -19.69
CA LYS A 246 32.88 -17.88 -18.92
C LYS A 246 33.81 -16.72 -19.32
N GLU A 247 34.00 -16.50 -20.62
CA GLU A 247 34.80 -15.38 -21.16
C GLU A 247 34.19 -14.02 -20.79
N ASN A 248 32.87 -13.87 -20.93
CA ASN A 248 32.17 -12.64 -20.53
C ASN A 248 32.27 -12.41 -19.01
N LEU A 249 32.06 -13.44 -18.18
CA LEU A 249 32.18 -13.32 -16.73
C LEU A 249 33.57 -12.85 -16.31
N ARG A 250 34.63 -13.42 -16.90
CA ARG A 250 36.00 -12.99 -16.63
C ARG A 250 36.26 -11.56 -17.08
N ARG A 251 35.73 -11.14 -18.23
CA ARG A 251 35.83 -9.74 -18.68
C ARG A 251 35.17 -8.77 -17.69
N GLU A 252 33.97 -9.08 -17.19
CA GLU A 252 33.27 -8.25 -16.21
C GLU A 252 34.00 -8.19 -14.86
N LEU A 253 34.65 -9.29 -14.43
CA LEU A 253 35.50 -9.30 -13.24
C LEU A 253 36.74 -8.41 -13.39
N CYS A 254 37.39 -8.43 -14.56
CA CYS A 254 38.51 -7.52 -14.84
C CYS A 254 38.05 -6.06 -14.90
N GLU A 255 36.91 -5.79 -15.55
CA GLU A 255 36.32 -4.43 -15.58
C GLU A 255 35.99 -3.93 -14.18
N PHE A 256 35.52 -4.80 -13.28
CA PHE A 256 35.30 -4.44 -11.87
C PHE A 256 36.60 -3.95 -11.21
N ILE A 257 37.71 -4.68 -11.37
CA ILE A 257 39.02 -4.27 -10.84
C ILE A 257 39.48 -2.96 -11.46
N ASP A 258 39.46 -2.86 -12.80
CA ASP A 258 39.95 -1.67 -13.50
C ASP A 258 39.21 -0.41 -13.05
N THR A 259 37.90 -0.54 -12.81
CA THR A 259 37.10 0.58 -12.31
C THR A 259 37.35 0.88 -10.82
N GLU A 260 37.77 -0.11 -10.03
CA GLU A 260 38.17 0.08 -8.63
C GLU A 260 39.55 0.73 -8.53
N GLU A 261 40.54 0.33 -9.33
CA GLU A 261 41.85 0.98 -9.41
C GLU A 261 41.71 2.47 -9.77
N ASN A 262 40.89 2.75 -10.78
CA ASN A 262 40.59 4.13 -11.17
C ASN A 262 39.86 4.91 -10.07
N TYR A 263 38.96 4.27 -9.33
CA TYR A 263 38.25 4.90 -8.21
C TYR A 263 39.19 5.24 -7.06
N VAL A 264 39.99 4.26 -6.59
CA VAL A 264 40.98 4.45 -5.54
C VAL A 264 41.99 5.54 -5.93
N GLY A 265 42.43 5.55 -7.19
CA GLY A 265 43.30 6.62 -7.72
C GLY A 265 42.67 8.01 -7.63
N LYS A 266 41.39 8.17 -8.00
CA LYS A 266 40.68 9.46 -7.88
C LYS A 266 40.51 9.91 -6.44
N VAL A 267 40.19 8.99 -5.52
CA VAL A 267 40.05 9.32 -4.08
C VAL A 267 41.41 9.66 -3.48
N TYR A 268 42.47 8.95 -3.87
CA TYR A 268 43.84 9.24 -3.48
C TYR A 268 44.25 10.65 -3.94
N ASP A 269 43.98 11.00 -5.20
CA ASP A 269 44.23 12.34 -5.74
C ASP A 269 43.44 13.40 -4.96
N LEU A 270 42.15 13.17 -4.69
CA LEU A 270 41.32 14.07 -3.89
C LEU A 270 41.91 14.31 -2.49
N LEU A 271 42.44 13.28 -1.84
CA LEU A 271 42.97 13.40 -0.49
C LEU A 271 44.35 14.07 -0.47
N HIS A 272 45.30 13.59 -1.27
CA HIS A 272 46.70 14.01 -1.20
C HIS A 272 47.01 15.26 -2.03
N SER A 273 46.32 15.47 -3.16
CA SER A 273 46.56 16.66 -4.00
C SER A 273 45.67 17.84 -3.63
N VAL A 274 44.47 17.58 -3.09
CA VAL A 274 43.49 18.61 -2.77
C VAL A 274 43.37 18.79 -1.26
N ALA A 275 42.95 17.77 -0.51
CA ALA A 275 42.64 17.91 0.92
C ALA A 275 43.88 18.21 1.79
N GLU A 276 45.00 17.52 1.57
CA GLU A 276 46.22 17.71 2.36
C GLU A 276 46.85 19.10 2.17
N ASP A 277 46.82 19.59 0.94
CA ASP A 277 47.20 20.95 0.56
C ASP A 277 46.36 22.02 1.27
N PHE A 278 45.07 21.73 1.53
CA PHE A 278 44.17 22.60 2.29
C PHE A 278 44.38 22.47 3.80
N ARG A 279 44.57 21.24 4.32
CA ARG A 279 44.87 20.97 5.75
C ARG A 279 46.18 21.64 6.18
N GLN A 280 47.22 21.62 5.34
CA GLN A 280 48.51 22.27 5.64
C GLN A 280 48.39 23.81 5.70
N LYS A 281 47.57 24.42 4.84
CA LYS A 281 47.36 25.88 4.82
C LYS A 281 46.47 26.37 5.96
N ALA A 282 45.51 25.56 6.40
CA ALA A 282 44.72 25.82 7.60
C ALA A 282 45.59 25.82 8.86
N ARG A 283 46.58 24.90 8.94
CA ARG A 283 47.56 24.82 10.03
C ARG A 283 48.58 25.97 10.02
N SER A 284 48.92 26.55 8.86
CA SER A 284 49.89 27.67 8.72
C SER A 284 49.29 29.07 8.99
N LYS A 285 48.34 29.19 9.91
CA LYS A 285 47.48 30.38 10.09
C LYS A 285 48.25 31.65 10.50
N SER A 286 47.90 32.78 9.87
CA SER A 286 48.06 34.13 10.43
C SER A 286 46.67 34.68 10.82
N PRO A 287 46.54 35.44 11.92
CA PRO A 287 45.24 35.82 12.50
C PRO A 287 44.39 36.80 11.68
N ASN A 288 44.85 37.21 10.48
CA ASN A 288 44.18 38.18 9.60
C ASN A 288 43.75 37.61 8.23
N SER A 289 43.76 36.29 8.00
CA SER A 289 43.34 35.72 6.70
C SER A 289 41.89 35.21 6.71
N SER A 290 41.15 35.49 5.64
CA SER A 290 39.76 35.03 5.40
C SER A 290 39.70 33.60 4.83
N SER A 291 40.58 32.72 5.28
CA SER A 291 40.60 31.31 4.84
C SER A 291 39.65 30.48 5.73
N PRO A 292 39.00 29.43 5.20
CA PRO A 292 38.00 28.64 5.94
C PRO A 292 38.57 28.05 7.24
N SER A 293 37.74 27.97 8.29
CA SER A 293 38.12 27.40 9.59
C SER A 293 38.36 25.90 9.50
N GLU A 294 39.14 25.37 10.44
CA GLU A 294 39.45 23.92 10.53
C GLU A 294 38.16 23.09 10.64
N GLU A 295 37.19 23.52 11.45
CA GLU A 295 35.86 22.89 11.56
C GLU A 295 35.07 22.88 10.24
N ALA A 296 35.17 23.94 9.44
CA ALA A 296 34.44 24.02 8.18
C ALA A 296 35.14 23.24 7.04
N LEU A 297 36.46 23.05 7.15
CA LEU A 297 37.25 22.16 6.30
C LEU A 297 37.03 20.68 6.65
N GLU A 298 36.89 20.35 7.94
CA GLU A 298 36.44 19.03 8.40
C GLU A 298 35.03 18.71 7.87
N GLY A 299 34.16 19.73 7.76
CA GLY A 299 32.85 19.61 7.11
C GLY A 299 32.89 19.37 5.59
N LEU A 300 33.99 19.63 4.89
CA LEU A 300 34.13 19.38 3.44
C LEU A 300 34.98 18.14 3.13
N PHE A 301 35.94 17.82 4.00
CA PHE A 301 36.81 16.65 3.93
C PHE A 301 36.77 15.89 5.27
N PRO A 302 35.66 15.19 5.55
CA PRO A 302 35.49 14.46 6.80
C PRO A 302 36.56 13.38 6.94
N PRO A 303 36.93 13.00 8.18
CA PRO A 303 37.93 11.95 8.43
C PRO A 303 37.49 10.58 7.88
N SER A 304 36.18 10.38 7.65
CA SER A 304 35.64 9.21 6.97
C SER A 304 36.16 9.04 5.54
N LEU A 305 36.59 10.11 4.86
CA LEU A 305 37.19 10.03 3.53
C LEU A 305 38.57 9.34 3.56
N ASP A 306 39.38 9.61 4.59
CA ASP A 306 40.66 8.94 4.81
C ASP A 306 40.43 7.44 5.09
N GLU A 307 39.36 7.11 5.83
CA GLU A 307 38.96 5.72 6.09
C GLU A 307 38.46 5.01 4.83
N ILE A 308 37.63 5.66 4.01
CA ILE A 308 37.18 5.13 2.71
C ILE A 308 38.38 4.78 1.83
N LEU A 309 39.38 5.66 1.74
CA LEU A 309 40.58 5.38 0.94
C LEU A 309 41.32 4.12 1.46
N ASN A 310 41.49 4.00 2.78
CA ASN A 310 42.19 2.86 3.39
C ASN A 310 41.45 1.54 3.19
N VAL A 311 40.13 1.54 3.39
CA VAL A 311 39.30 0.33 3.26
C VAL A 311 39.21 -0.10 1.79
N ASN A 312 39.03 0.85 0.85
CA ASN A 312 38.97 0.53 -0.58
C ASN A 312 40.32 0.09 -1.16
N THR A 313 41.44 0.66 -0.68
CA THR A 313 42.78 0.19 -1.07
C THR A 313 43.01 -1.26 -0.62
N SER A 314 42.64 -1.57 0.63
CA SER A 314 42.77 -2.94 1.17
C SER A 314 41.86 -3.94 0.45
N PHE A 315 40.63 -3.51 0.12
CA PHE A 315 39.67 -4.29 -0.67
C PHE A 315 40.18 -4.60 -2.08
N LEU A 316 40.75 -3.59 -2.76
CA LEU A 316 41.36 -3.74 -4.09
C LEU A 316 42.50 -4.76 -4.07
N ASP A 317 43.41 -4.67 -3.08
CA ASP A 317 44.54 -5.58 -2.94
C ASP A 317 44.08 -7.05 -2.76
N ASP A 318 43.02 -7.28 -1.99
CA ASP A 318 42.52 -8.62 -1.74
C ASP A 318 41.74 -9.19 -2.93
N ILE A 319 40.96 -8.38 -3.65
CA ILE A 319 40.32 -8.80 -4.90
C ILE A 319 41.37 -9.13 -5.97
N ARG A 320 42.41 -8.29 -6.09
CA ARG A 320 43.49 -8.50 -7.06
C ARG A 320 44.19 -9.82 -6.83
N LYS A 321 44.55 -10.15 -5.58
CA LYS A 321 45.14 -11.47 -5.24
C LYS A 321 44.26 -12.64 -5.65
N ILE A 322 42.94 -12.53 -5.51
CA ILE A 322 42.00 -13.60 -5.88
C ILE A 322 41.94 -13.76 -7.40
N ILE A 323 41.91 -12.66 -8.16
CA ILE A 323 41.79 -12.72 -9.61
C ILE A 323 43.12 -13.11 -10.27
N ASP A 324 44.25 -12.55 -9.84
CA ASP A 324 45.59 -12.92 -10.31
C ASP A 324 45.90 -14.39 -9.97
N GLY A 325 45.47 -14.86 -8.79
CA GLY A 325 45.65 -16.25 -8.36
C GLY A 325 44.81 -17.26 -9.13
N THR A 326 43.73 -16.84 -9.78
CA THR A 326 42.80 -17.71 -10.52
C THR A 326 42.86 -17.51 -12.04
N GLU A 327 43.77 -16.68 -12.52
CA GLU A 327 43.93 -16.33 -13.95
C GLU A 327 44.30 -17.57 -14.78
N ASN A 328 45.35 -18.29 -14.39
CA ASN A 328 45.83 -19.47 -15.13
C ASN A 328 44.82 -20.62 -15.13
N ASP A 329 44.13 -20.85 -14.01
CA ASP A 329 43.15 -21.92 -13.86
C ASP A 329 41.89 -21.63 -14.69
N ALA A 330 41.45 -20.36 -14.77
CA ALA A 330 40.32 -19.99 -15.61
C ALA A 330 40.63 -20.01 -17.11
N ILE A 331 41.84 -19.66 -17.52
CA ILE A 331 42.26 -19.78 -18.92
C ILE A 331 42.24 -21.26 -19.33
N GLN A 332 42.76 -22.15 -18.49
CA GLN A 332 42.72 -23.59 -18.72
C GLN A 332 41.28 -24.15 -18.80
N ASP A 333 40.36 -23.69 -17.96
CA ASP A 333 38.95 -24.11 -17.98
C ASP A 333 38.19 -23.60 -19.22
N ILE A 334 38.46 -22.37 -19.66
CA ILE A 334 37.89 -21.79 -20.88
C ILE A 334 38.37 -22.57 -22.12
N GLU A 335 39.66 -22.95 -22.15
CA GLU A 335 40.26 -23.74 -23.23
C GLU A 335 39.78 -25.21 -23.22
N ALA A 336 39.65 -25.83 -22.04
CA ALA A 336 39.17 -27.20 -21.89
C ALA A 336 37.70 -27.38 -22.32
N THR A 337 36.89 -26.31 -22.23
CA THR A 337 35.49 -26.30 -22.68
C THR A 337 35.37 -26.41 -24.22
N ALA A 338 36.48 -26.41 -24.98
CA ALA A 338 36.50 -26.46 -26.45
C ALA A 338 36.60 -27.88 -27.09
N GLY A 339 36.61 -28.97 -26.32
CA GLY A 339 36.63 -30.35 -26.84
C GLY A 339 35.25 -30.94 -27.10
N GLU A 340 35.07 -31.66 -28.22
CA GLU A 340 33.85 -32.37 -28.64
C GLU A 340 33.16 -33.23 -27.54
N PRO A 341 31.84 -33.49 -27.64
CA PRO A 341 31.06 -34.20 -26.62
C PRO A 341 31.43 -35.69 -26.59
N LEU A 342 32.40 -36.06 -25.75
CA LEU A 342 32.67 -37.45 -25.43
C LEU A 342 31.69 -37.96 -24.36
N GLU A 343 31.06 -39.08 -24.69
CA GLU A 343 30.07 -39.79 -23.89
C GLU A 343 30.58 -40.21 -22.50
N SER A 344 29.70 -40.12 -21.51
CA SER A 344 29.72 -40.87 -20.25
C SER A 344 30.96 -40.73 -19.35
N GLY A 345 31.15 -39.53 -18.79
CA GLY A 345 31.86 -39.33 -17.52
C GLY A 345 30.88 -39.09 -16.38
N LYS A 346 31.10 -39.71 -15.22
CA LYS A 346 30.31 -39.50 -14.00
C LYS A 346 30.18 -38.00 -13.65
N PRO A 347 29.12 -37.56 -12.95
CA PRO A 347 29.02 -36.21 -12.41
C PRO A 347 29.94 -36.07 -11.19
N GLU A 348 31.25 -36.16 -11.40
CA GLU A 348 32.25 -35.86 -10.38
C GLU A 348 32.69 -34.39 -10.58
N ASP A 349 32.37 -33.58 -9.57
CA ASP A 349 32.89 -32.24 -9.25
C ASP A 349 32.57 -31.05 -10.17
N LEU A 350 31.28 -30.65 -10.19
CA LEU A 350 30.88 -29.24 -10.43
C LEU A 350 31.23 -28.28 -9.25
N ASN A 351 32.11 -28.71 -8.34
CA ASN A 351 32.38 -28.09 -7.04
C ASN A 351 33.69 -27.31 -6.95
N ALA A 352 34.53 -27.29 -7.99
CA ALA A 352 35.73 -26.47 -7.99
C ALA A 352 35.42 -25.09 -8.58
N ASP A 353 35.63 -24.02 -7.79
CA ASP A 353 35.56 -22.62 -8.23
C ASP A 353 36.76 -22.29 -9.15
N VAL A 354 36.85 -22.94 -10.31
CA VAL A 354 37.99 -22.79 -11.25
C VAL A 354 38.03 -21.36 -11.83
N THR A 355 36.89 -20.66 -11.84
CA THR A 355 36.77 -19.25 -12.27
C THR A 355 36.94 -18.25 -11.12
N GLY A 356 37.25 -18.67 -9.89
CA GLY A 356 37.48 -17.76 -8.74
C GLY A 356 36.30 -16.86 -8.36
N THR A 357 35.11 -17.13 -8.90
CA THR A 357 33.94 -16.24 -8.76
C THR A 357 33.29 -16.43 -7.39
N PHE A 358 33.35 -17.62 -6.81
CA PHE A 358 32.87 -17.86 -5.45
C PHE A 358 33.79 -17.21 -4.42
N ALA A 359 35.12 -17.31 -4.59
CA ALA A 359 36.10 -16.61 -3.78
C ALA A 359 35.92 -15.08 -3.84
N PHE A 360 35.72 -14.54 -5.04
CA PHE A 360 35.39 -13.12 -5.25
C PHE A 360 34.10 -12.73 -4.51
N ALA A 361 33.02 -13.49 -4.68
CA ALA A 361 31.75 -13.18 -4.05
C ALA A 361 31.81 -13.26 -2.51
N LYS A 362 32.60 -14.18 -1.96
CA LYS A 362 32.88 -14.25 -0.52
C LYS A 362 33.64 -13.02 -0.03
N CYS A 363 34.64 -12.57 -0.79
CA CYS A 363 35.39 -11.35 -0.51
C CYS A 363 34.45 -10.13 -0.44
N LEU A 364 33.48 -10.00 -1.35
CA LEU A 364 32.48 -8.92 -1.29
C LEU A 364 31.65 -8.97 0.01
N VAL A 365 31.18 -10.15 0.42
CA VAL A 365 30.38 -10.31 1.65
C VAL A 365 31.20 -10.00 2.91
N GLU A 366 32.50 -10.24 2.91
CA GLU A 366 33.40 -9.93 4.04
C GLU A 366 33.78 -8.44 4.12
N TRP A 367 33.92 -7.76 2.97
CA TRP A 367 34.36 -6.36 2.91
C TRP A 367 33.23 -5.34 2.93
N PHE A 368 32.10 -5.60 2.27
CA PHE A 368 30.99 -4.65 2.20
C PHE A 368 30.44 -4.21 3.57
N PRO A 369 30.35 -5.08 4.61
CA PRO A 369 29.97 -4.62 5.94
C PRO A 369 30.91 -3.56 6.53
N LYS A 370 32.21 -3.60 6.19
CA LYS A 370 33.19 -2.60 6.64
C LYS A 370 33.00 -1.25 5.94
N PHE A 371 32.31 -1.22 4.80
CA PHE A 371 31.92 0.03 4.13
C PHE A 371 30.76 0.74 4.85
N SER A 372 30.00 0.05 5.71
CA SER A 372 28.81 0.60 6.35
C SER A 372 29.12 1.90 7.10
N ASP A 373 30.10 1.89 7.99
CA ASP A 373 30.30 2.99 8.93
C ASP A 373 30.91 4.21 8.22
N CYS A 374 32.01 4.01 7.49
CA CYS A 374 32.72 5.11 6.81
C CYS A 374 31.90 5.77 5.68
N TYR A 375 31.18 4.99 4.86
CA TYR A 375 30.34 5.57 3.83
C TYR A 375 29.06 6.20 4.38
N THR A 376 28.48 5.68 5.47
CA THR A 376 27.30 6.33 6.09
C THR A 376 27.65 7.72 6.60
N GLU A 377 28.78 7.86 7.30
CA GLU A 377 29.27 9.17 7.75
C GLU A 377 29.55 10.12 6.57
N TYR A 378 30.16 9.60 5.50
CA TYR A 378 30.45 10.41 4.31
C TYR A 378 29.18 10.86 3.57
N ILE A 379 28.19 9.98 3.40
CA ILE A 379 26.90 10.31 2.76
C ILE A 379 26.16 11.39 3.55
N GLN A 380 26.16 11.29 4.88
CA GLN A 380 25.55 12.28 5.75
C GLN A 380 26.24 13.65 5.62
N ALA A 381 27.57 13.67 5.70
CA ALA A 381 28.34 14.89 5.52
C ALA A 381 28.17 15.50 4.11
N HIS A 382 28.13 14.65 3.07
CA HIS A 382 27.97 15.08 1.69
C HIS A 382 26.64 15.84 1.45
N ALA A 383 25.58 15.53 2.18
CA ALA A 383 24.31 16.27 2.10
C ALA A 383 24.49 17.77 2.44
N GLU A 384 25.47 18.10 3.29
CA GLU A 384 25.75 19.46 3.76
C GLU A 384 26.85 20.16 2.92
N PHE A 385 27.62 19.41 2.11
CA PHE A 385 28.73 19.96 1.29
C PHE A 385 28.28 21.07 0.34
N GLY A 386 27.07 20.97 -0.23
CA GLY A 386 26.53 22.01 -1.11
C GLY A 386 26.34 23.36 -0.41
N GLN A 387 26.00 23.35 0.87
CA GLN A 387 25.87 24.55 1.69
C GLN A 387 27.25 25.11 2.04
N TYR A 388 28.19 24.26 2.47
CA TYR A 388 29.57 24.67 2.76
C TYR A 388 30.25 25.29 1.54
N LEU A 389 30.13 24.67 0.36
CA LEU A 389 30.70 25.21 -0.87
C LEU A 389 30.10 26.56 -1.26
N ARG A 390 28.79 26.76 -1.11
CA ARG A 390 28.16 28.09 -1.35
C ARG A 390 28.68 29.15 -0.39
N ILE A 391 28.84 28.81 0.90
CA ILE A 391 29.39 29.72 1.91
C ILE A 391 30.83 30.10 1.52
N PHE A 392 31.66 29.13 1.17
CA PHE A 392 33.06 29.37 0.79
C PHE A 392 33.25 30.08 -0.55
N LEU A 393 32.34 29.88 -1.51
CA LEU A 393 32.36 30.56 -2.81
C LEU A 393 31.87 32.01 -2.73
N ARG A 394 31.02 32.35 -1.73
CA ARG A 394 30.54 33.71 -1.49
C ARG A 394 31.65 34.65 -1.01
N GLU A 395 32.70 34.12 -0.39
CA GLU A 395 33.86 34.89 0.08
C GLU A 395 34.94 35.04 -1.00
N THR A 396 34.72 36.00 -1.91
CA THR A 396 35.52 36.26 -3.13
C THR A 396 37.00 36.63 -2.86
N GLY A 397 37.38 36.90 -1.61
CA GLY A 397 38.76 37.21 -1.19
C GLY A 397 39.58 36.01 -0.71
N SER A 398 38.96 34.84 -0.54
CA SER A 398 39.60 33.68 0.07
C SER A 398 40.58 32.99 -0.88
N SER A 399 41.69 32.49 -0.32
CA SER A 399 42.64 31.61 -1.02
C SER A 399 41.97 30.34 -1.53
N PHE A 400 40.86 29.94 -0.91
CA PHE A 400 40.00 28.83 -1.31
C PHE A 400 39.28 29.10 -2.64
N SER A 401 38.61 30.25 -2.79
CA SER A 401 37.85 30.61 -4.00
C SER A 401 38.74 30.66 -5.26
N LYS A 402 39.95 31.22 -5.16
CA LYS A 402 40.90 31.26 -6.28
C LYS A 402 41.36 29.87 -6.73
N ARG A 403 41.56 28.94 -5.79
CA ARG A 403 42.04 27.59 -6.10
C ARG A 403 40.93 26.65 -6.55
N VAL A 404 39.69 26.86 -6.08
CA VAL A 404 38.50 26.20 -6.64
C VAL A 404 38.26 26.64 -8.08
N GLN A 405 38.55 27.90 -8.43
CA GLN A 405 38.56 28.36 -9.83
C GLN A 405 39.68 27.72 -10.67
N GLU A 406 40.89 27.53 -10.12
CA GLU A 406 42.02 26.86 -10.80
C GLU A 406 41.82 25.35 -10.99
N THR A 407 41.27 24.67 -9.99
CA THR A 407 40.96 23.22 -10.04
C THR A 407 39.71 22.96 -10.88
N GLY A 408 38.83 23.97 -11.01
CA GLY A 408 37.51 23.89 -11.60
C GLY A 408 36.48 23.42 -10.57
N GLU A 409 35.53 24.28 -10.22
CA GLU A 409 34.44 23.98 -9.28
C GLU A 409 33.69 22.69 -9.65
N GLN A 410 33.41 22.52 -10.94
CA GLN A 410 32.76 21.33 -11.48
C GLN A 410 33.62 20.06 -11.30
N ARG A 411 34.95 20.18 -11.37
CA ARG A 411 35.87 19.05 -11.18
C ARG A 411 35.95 18.65 -9.71
N LEU A 412 35.99 19.61 -8.79
CA LEU A 412 35.96 19.34 -7.36
C LEU A 412 34.63 18.70 -6.93
N MET A 413 33.50 19.23 -7.41
CA MET A 413 32.18 18.63 -7.19
C MET A 413 32.10 17.21 -7.75
N SER A 414 32.65 16.99 -8.95
CA SER A 414 32.72 15.67 -9.58
C SER A 414 33.59 14.68 -8.78
N MET A 415 34.67 15.15 -8.15
CA MET A 415 35.51 14.30 -7.27
C MET A 415 34.82 13.99 -5.93
N LEU A 416 34.15 14.97 -5.31
CA LEU A 416 33.47 14.81 -4.02
C LEU A 416 32.22 13.91 -4.11
N ILE A 417 31.53 13.88 -5.26
CA ILE A 417 30.37 13.02 -5.45
C ILE A 417 30.75 11.56 -5.80
N GLU A 418 31.99 11.31 -6.23
CA GLU A 418 32.42 9.99 -6.73
C GLU A 418 32.26 8.86 -5.68
N PRO A 419 32.59 9.02 -4.37
CA PRO A 419 32.33 8.01 -3.36
C PRO A 419 30.84 7.68 -3.19
N VAL A 420 29.96 8.68 -3.28
CA VAL A 420 28.51 8.51 -3.21
C VAL A 420 27.98 7.75 -4.44
N GLN A 421 28.57 7.99 -5.61
CA GLN A 421 28.21 7.31 -6.85
C GLN A 421 28.77 5.88 -6.94
N ARG A 422 29.89 5.57 -6.28
CA ARG A 422 30.53 4.24 -6.37
C ARG A 422 29.66 3.15 -5.75
N LEU A 423 29.01 3.42 -4.62
CA LEU A 423 28.17 2.44 -3.93
C LEU A 423 27.03 1.87 -4.80
N PRO A 424 26.15 2.68 -5.43
CA PRO A 424 25.12 2.14 -6.34
C PRO A 424 25.70 1.40 -7.56
N ARG A 425 26.91 1.77 -8.02
CA ARG A 425 27.57 1.09 -9.15
C ARG A 425 27.96 -0.35 -8.79
N TYR A 426 28.32 -0.67 -7.54
CA TYR A 426 28.59 -2.05 -7.12
C TYR A 426 27.40 -2.97 -7.37
N SER A 427 26.17 -2.51 -7.10
CA SER A 427 24.95 -3.27 -7.38
C SER A 427 24.79 -3.57 -8.88
N LEU A 428 25.09 -2.60 -9.74
CA LEU A 428 25.02 -2.78 -11.20
C LEU A 428 26.07 -3.78 -11.71
N TYR A 429 27.30 -3.72 -11.19
CA TYR A 429 28.33 -4.69 -11.55
C TYR A 429 27.96 -6.10 -11.10
N ILE A 430 27.45 -6.25 -9.88
CA ILE A 430 26.97 -7.55 -9.37
C ILE A 430 25.84 -8.08 -10.25
N ASP A 431 24.90 -7.23 -10.67
CA ASP A 431 23.82 -7.62 -11.57
C ASP A 431 24.34 -8.09 -12.94
N ASN A 432 25.40 -7.46 -13.47
CA ASN A 432 26.04 -7.90 -14.71
C ASN A 432 26.75 -9.25 -14.55
N LEU A 433 27.44 -9.48 -13.42
CA LEU A 433 28.06 -10.77 -13.10
C LEU A 433 26.99 -11.87 -12.97
N VAL A 434 25.91 -11.60 -12.23
CA VAL A 434 24.81 -12.55 -12.02
C VAL A 434 24.14 -12.97 -13.33
N LYS A 435 24.00 -12.08 -14.32
CA LYS A 435 23.44 -12.41 -15.64
C LYS A 435 24.28 -13.45 -16.42
N GLN A 436 25.59 -13.49 -16.19
CA GLN A 436 26.48 -14.44 -16.85
C GLN A 436 26.54 -15.81 -16.14
N LEU A 437 26.02 -15.90 -14.91
CA LEU A 437 26.08 -17.12 -14.10
C LEU A 437 24.90 -18.06 -14.39
N PRO A 438 25.15 -19.39 -14.49
CA PRO A 438 24.09 -20.40 -14.49
C PRO A 438 23.36 -20.46 -13.14
N VAL A 439 22.09 -20.90 -13.18
CA VAL A 439 21.21 -21.03 -11.99
C VAL A 439 21.80 -21.88 -10.86
N ARG A 440 22.68 -22.84 -11.19
CA ARG A 440 23.29 -23.78 -10.24
C ARG A 440 24.67 -23.35 -9.72
N HIS A 441 25.16 -22.16 -10.09
CA HIS A 441 26.51 -21.74 -9.71
C HIS A 441 26.59 -21.33 -8.22
N PRO A 442 27.58 -21.82 -7.44
CA PRO A 442 27.67 -21.56 -5.99
C PRO A 442 27.87 -20.08 -5.64
N ALA A 443 28.49 -19.29 -6.53
CA ALA A 443 28.72 -17.85 -6.32
C ALA A 443 27.46 -16.97 -6.43
N LEU A 444 26.33 -17.51 -6.92
CA LEU A 444 25.12 -16.72 -7.12
C LEU A 444 24.57 -16.18 -5.79
N LYS A 445 24.47 -17.02 -4.75
CA LYS A 445 23.92 -16.61 -3.45
C LYS A 445 24.79 -15.56 -2.74
N PRO A 446 26.13 -15.74 -2.63
CA PRO A 446 26.98 -14.72 -2.02
C PRO A 446 26.96 -13.39 -2.78
N LEU A 447 26.85 -13.39 -4.13
CA LEU A 447 26.71 -12.16 -4.92
C LEU A 447 25.39 -11.42 -4.61
N LEU A 448 24.27 -12.13 -4.55
CA LEU A 448 22.98 -11.51 -4.18
C LEU A 448 23.01 -10.94 -2.75
N LYS A 449 23.63 -11.66 -1.81
CA LYS A 449 23.85 -11.18 -0.44
C LYS A 449 24.71 -9.92 -0.42
N ALA A 450 25.79 -9.89 -1.20
CA ALA A 450 26.64 -8.71 -1.33
C ALA A 450 25.88 -7.51 -1.92
N ARG A 451 25.03 -7.74 -2.93
CA ARG A 451 24.13 -6.71 -3.47
C ARG A 451 23.17 -6.17 -2.42
N ASP A 452 22.57 -7.06 -1.63
CA ASP A 452 21.66 -6.69 -0.54
C ASP A 452 22.37 -5.83 0.52
N ILE A 453 23.59 -6.19 0.93
CA ILE A 453 24.39 -5.41 1.89
C ILE A 453 24.68 -3.99 1.35
N ILE A 454 25.08 -3.85 0.09
CA ILE A 454 25.34 -2.52 -0.50
C ILE A 454 24.05 -1.71 -0.63
N ALA A 455 22.96 -2.35 -1.07
CA ALA A 455 21.67 -1.69 -1.16
C ALA A 455 21.17 -1.23 0.23
N GLU A 456 21.45 -2.01 1.28
CA GLU A 456 21.19 -1.65 2.66
C GLU A 456 21.99 -0.41 3.06
N ILE A 457 23.31 -0.40 2.84
CA ILE A 457 24.18 0.75 3.14
C ILE A 457 23.72 2.02 2.42
N CYS A 458 23.36 1.91 1.14
CA CYS A 458 22.81 3.02 0.36
C CYS A 458 21.46 3.54 0.89
N SER A 459 20.78 2.75 1.72
CA SER A 459 19.44 3.04 2.23
C SER A 459 19.40 3.39 3.72
N ARG A 460 20.52 3.22 4.45
CA ARG A 460 20.71 3.55 5.88
C ARG A 460 20.81 5.06 6.08
N ASP A 461 19.75 5.77 5.71
CA ASP A 461 19.50 7.12 6.22
C ASP A 461 18.86 7.03 7.60
N SER A 462 19.28 7.89 8.54
CA SER A 462 18.72 7.92 9.89
C SER A 462 17.20 8.18 9.87
N PRO A 463 16.36 7.25 10.36
CA PRO A 463 14.90 7.29 10.19
C PRO A 463 14.23 8.44 10.94
N SER A 464 14.75 8.82 12.11
CA SER A 464 14.24 9.93 12.91
C SER A 464 14.47 11.29 12.26
N GLY A 465 15.53 11.42 11.45
CA GLY A 465 15.82 12.62 10.67
C GLY A 465 14.93 12.75 9.44
N GLN A 466 14.61 11.65 8.75
CA GLN A 466 13.82 11.71 7.50
C GLN A 466 12.37 12.12 7.75
N LEU A 467 11.68 11.48 8.70
CA LEU A 467 10.28 11.83 8.99
C LEU A 467 10.15 13.27 9.51
N SER A 468 11.04 13.67 10.42
CA SER A 468 11.08 15.04 10.94
C SER A 468 11.33 16.06 9.83
N LYS A 469 12.29 15.80 8.92
CA LYS A 469 12.55 16.64 7.74
C LYS A 469 11.35 16.69 6.78
N VAL A 470 10.65 15.57 6.59
CA VAL A 470 9.43 15.49 5.77
C VAL A 470 8.33 16.35 6.39
N ILE A 471 8.11 16.24 7.70
CA ILE A 471 7.08 17.02 8.41
C ILE A 471 7.44 18.51 8.41
N GLU A 472 8.68 18.89 8.71
CA GLU A 472 9.15 20.28 8.63
C GLU A 472 8.94 20.86 7.23
N ARG A 473 9.21 20.08 6.18
CA ARG A 473 8.91 20.47 4.80
C ARG A 473 7.43 20.60 4.52
N LEU A 474 6.60 19.68 5.00
CA LEU A 474 5.15 19.76 4.83
C LEU A 474 4.60 21.01 5.54
N GLN A 475 5.05 21.28 6.77
CA GLN A 475 4.70 22.49 7.53
C GLN A 475 5.13 23.76 6.79
N HIS A 476 6.28 23.72 6.13
CA HIS A 476 6.79 24.84 5.34
C HIS A 476 6.01 25.04 4.02
N LEU A 477 5.69 23.95 3.32
CA LEU A 477 4.98 23.98 2.05
C LEU A 477 3.49 24.28 2.20
N ILE A 478 2.88 23.88 3.33
CA ILE A 478 1.44 23.95 3.59
C ILE A 478 1.21 24.88 4.80
N PRO A 479 0.88 26.17 4.58
CA PRO A 479 0.74 27.15 5.67
C PRO A 479 -0.34 26.81 6.70
N SER A 480 -1.30 25.96 6.34
CA SER A 480 -2.41 25.52 7.18
C SER A 480 -2.13 24.22 7.95
N TRP A 481 -0.94 23.64 7.81
CA TRP A 481 -0.58 22.43 8.53
C TRP A 481 -0.59 22.68 10.05
N PRO A 482 -1.31 21.88 10.85
CA PRO A 482 -1.35 22.09 12.30
C PRO A 482 0.01 21.82 12.95
N SER A 483 0.53 22.75 13.74
CA SER A 483 1.81 22.60 14.43
C SER A 483 1.81 21.52 15.52
N ALA A 484 0.62 21.11 16.01
CA ALA A 484 0.48 20.02 16.96
C ALA A 484 0.44 18.64 16.29
N PHE A 485 0.28 18.58 14.97
CA PHE A 485 0.06 17.36 14.22
C PHE A 485 1.37 16.79 13.68
N HIS A 486 1.76 15.63 14.21
CA HIS A 486 2.97 14.89 13.84
C HIS A 486 2.62 13.40 13.68
N PRO A 487 2.53 12.89 12.44
CA PRO A 487 2.35 11.46 12.23
C PRO A 487 3.59 10.70 12.73
N GLU A 488 3.38 9.50 13.29
CA GLU A 488 4.44 8.60 13.75
C GLU A 488 4.96 7.71 12.60
N GLY A 489 4.10 7.43 11.62
CA GLY A 489 4.38 6.58 10.48
C GLY A 489 5.17 7.27 9.38
N ARG A 490 5.91 6.49 8.59
CA ARG A 490 6.54 7.00 7.36
C ARG A 490 5.49 7.40 6.33
N LEU A 491 5.81 8.38 5.49
CA LEU A 491 5.01 8.68 4.31
C LEU A 491 5.15 7.54 3.29
N ILE A 492 4.03 6.91 2.90
CA ILE A 492 4.01 5.81 1.94
C ILE A 492 3.80 6.34 0.54
N THR A 493 2.74 7.13 0.32
CA THR A 493 2.41 7.65 -1.01
C THR A 493 1.46 8.85 -0.95
N ALA A 494 1.28 9.51 -2.08
CA ALA A 494 0.36 10.62 -2.29
C ALA A 494 -0.45 10.42 -3.57
N MET A 495 -1.73 10.81 -3.55
CA MET A 495 -2.65 10.61 -4.66
C MET A 495 -3.45 11.87 -4.98
N ASP A 496 -3.50 12.22 -6.27
CA ASP A 496 -4.34 13.32 -6.78
C ASP A 496 -5.79 12.82 -6.95
N VAL A 497 -6.72 13.48 -6.28
CA VAL A 497 -8.15 13.14 -6.33
C VAL A 497 -9.02 14.37 -6.56
N VAL A 498 -10.27 14.13 -6.92
CA VAL A 498 -11.31 15.16 -6.94
C VAL A 498 -12.45 14.68 -6.05
N GLU A 499 -12.70 15.40 -4.97
CA GLU A 499 -13.85 15.15 -4.11
C GLU A 499 -15.12 15.53 -4.86
N LEU A 500 -16.06 14.59 -4.94
CA LEU A 500 -17.32 14.76 -5.64
C LEU A 500 -18.44 15.03 -4.63
N ALA A 501 -19.15 16.13 -4.80
CA ALA A 501 -20.41 16.36 -4.10
C ALA A 501 -21.51 15.43 -4.64
N PRO A 502 -22.49 15.00 -3.81
CA PRO A 502 -23.70 14.33 -4.30
C PRO A 502 -24.35 15.15 -5.45
N PRO A 503 -24.76 14.54 -6.57
CA PRO A 503 -24.97 13.11 -6.81
C PRO A 503 -23.75 12.35 -7.38
N TYR A 504 -22.53 12.81 -7.06
CA TYR A 504 -21.27 12.13 -7.38
C TYR A 504 -20.97 12.01 -8.88
N ARG A 505 -21.30 13.06 -9.65
CA ARG A 505 -21.00 13.12 -11.08
C ARG A 505 -19.49 13.13 -11.33
N LYS A 506 -19.04 12.43 -12.37
CA LYS A 506 -17.62 12.26 -12.76
C LYS A 506 -17.04 13.52 -13.41
N ASP A 507 -17.89 14.53 -13.65
CA ASP A 507 -17.45 15.76 -14.28
C ASP A 507 -16.62 16.58 -13.28
N VAL A 508 -15.30 16.56 -13.47
CA VAL A 508 -14.30 17.29 -12.69
C VAL A 508 -14.52 18.82 -12.73
N LYS A 509 -15.28 19.33 -13.70
CA LYS A 509 -15.63 20.76 -13.82
C LYS A 509 -17.00 21.09 -13.23
N ALA A 510 -17.74 20.11 -12.73
CA ALA A 510 -19.05 20.33 -12.14
C ALA A 510 -18.95 21.20 -10.88
N ARG A 511 -20.03 21.95 -10.60
CA ARG A 511 -20.16 22.68 -9.34
C ARG A 511 -20.14 21.68 -8.18
N GLY A 512 -19.24 21.89 -7.22
CA GLY A 512 -19.06 20.99 -6.07
C GLY A 512 -17.99 19.91 -6.25
N ALA A 513 -17.27 19.89 -7.38
CA ALA A 513 -16.06 19.10 -7.54
C ALA A 513 -14.85 19.87 -6.99
N SER A 514 -14.17 19.32 -5.97
CA SER A 514 -13.04 19.98 -5.30
C SER A 514 -11.76 19.16 -5.50
N PRO A 515 -10.78 19.66 -6.27
CA PRO A 515 -9.51 18.97 -6.42
C PRO A 515 -8.76 18.90 -5.08
N ALA A 516 -8.21 17.73 -4.78
CA ALA A 516 -7.60 17.41 -3.50
C ALA A 516 -6.39 16.47 -3.66
N ILE A 517 -5.62 16.28 -2.58
CA ILE A 517 -4.53 15.32 -2.46
C ILE A 517 -4.76 14.50 -1.20
N LEU A 518 -4.70 13.18 -1.34
CA LEU A 518 -4.65 12.25 -0.22
C LEU A 518 -3.19 11.87 0.04
N LEU A 519 -2.72 12.06 1.27
CA LEU A 519 -1.42 11.59 1.74
C LEU A 519 -1.64 10.38 2.64
N LEU A 520 -1.01 9.27 2.29
CA LEU A 520 -1.04 8.04 3.08
C LEU A 520 0.26 7.92 3.88
N PHE A 521 0.15 8.07 5.20
CA PHE A 521 1.18 7.67 6.14
C PHE A 521 0.93 6.24 6.59
N ALA A 522 1.92 5.61 7.21
CA ALA A 522 1.73 4.25 7.74
C ALA A 522 0.63 4.20 8.82
N ASP A 523 0.43 5.26 9.59
CA ASP A 523 -0.52 5.35 10.70
C ASP A 523 -1.79 6.18 10.41
N GLU A 524 -1.68 7.18 9.54
CA GLU A 524 -2.76 8.15 9.30
C GLU A 524 -2.95 8.51 7.83
N LEU A 525 -4.16 8.96 7.51
CA LEU A 525 -4.53 9.52 6.23
C LEU A 525 -4.76 11.03 6.37
N VAL A 526 -4.10 11.82 5.53
CA VAL A 526 -4.27 13.29 5.50
C VAL A 526 -4.93 13.72 4.20
N LEU A 527 -5.93 14.58 4.29
CA LEU A 527 -6.64 15.17 3.16
C LEU A 527 -6.27 16.66 3.01
N LEU A 528 -5.79 17.00 1.81
CA LEU A 528 -5.44 18.37 1.43
C LEU A 528 -6.34 18.85 0.29
N ILE A 529 -6.83 20.09 0.36
CA ILE A 529 -7.60 20.72 -0.73
C ILE A 529 -6.71 21.66 -1.54
N LYS A 530 -6.96 21.71 -2.85
CA LYS A 530 -6.31 22.64 -3.79
C LYS A 530 -7.14 23.91 -3.94
N SER A 531 -6.63 25.04 -3.46
CA SER A 531 -7.38 26.32 -3.45
C SER A 531 -7.23 27.17 -4.73
N GLY A 532 -6.35 26.82 -5.67
CA GLY A 532 -6.05 27.67 -6.84
C GLY A 532 -5.90 26.94 -8.18
N HIS A 533 -5.91 27.72 -9.26
CA HIS A 533 -5.91 27.24 -10.65
C HIS A 533 -4.57 26.62 -11.12
N LYS A 534 -3.46 26.87 -10.41
CA LYS A 534 -2.14 26.26 -10.64
C LYS A 534 -1.65 25.72 -9.31
N THR A 535 -2.08 24.52 -8.98
CA THR A 535 -1.74 23.82 -7.74
C THR A 535 -0.79 22.67 -8.03
N MET A 536 0.08 22.37 -7.06
CA MET A 536 1.03 21.28 -7.15
C MET A 536 0.31 19.93 -7.25
N SER A 537 0.82 19.02 -8.10
CA SER A 537 0.33 17.64 -8.15
C SER A 537 0.91 16.81 -7.01
N ALA A 538 0.29 15.68 -6.67
CA ALA A 538 0.79 14.75 -5.66
C ALA A 538 2.23 14.28 -5.97
N ARG A 539 2.53 14.03 -7.25
CA ARG A 539 3.89 13.68 -7.70
C ARG A 539 4.88 14.84 -7.52
N GLY A 540 4.44 16.08 -7.77
CA GLY A 540 5.25 17.27 -7.53
C GLY A 540 5.52 17.46 -6.04
N LEU A 541 4.52 17.24 -5.19
CA LEU A 541 4.64 17.32 -3.74
C LEU A 541 5.66 16.30 -3.21
N LEU A 542 5.58 15.04 -3.64
CA LEU A 542 6.56 14.01 -3.28
C LEU A 542 7.97 14.37 -3.76
N ALA A 543 8.11 14.90 -4.98
CA ALA A 543 9.41 15.31 -5.50
C ALA A 543 10.05 16.46 -4.70
N GLU A 544 9.25 17.43 -4.21
CA GLU A 544 9.75 18.51 -3.34
C GLU A 544 10.11 18.01 -1.94
N ILE A 545 9.33 17.08 -1.40
CA ILE A 545 9.63 16.41 -0.12
C ILE A 545 10.98 15.67 -0.20
N ASP A 546 11.22 14.97 -1.31
CA ASP A 546 12.42 14.17 -1.54
C ASP A 546 13.66 14.99 -1.93
N ASN A 547 13.54 16.27 -2.28
CA ASN A 547 14.65 17.06 -2.83
C ASN A 547 15.38 17.90 -1.77
N PRO A 548 16.45 17.42 -1.11
CA PRO A 548 17.16 18.13 -0.01
C PRO A 548 17.76 19.49 -0.39
N SER A 549 17.82 19.82 -1.68
CA SER A 549 18.66 20.89 -2.25
C SER A 549 18.10 22.32 -2.14
N VAL A 550 16.80 22.47 -1.89
CA VAL A 550 16.12 23.78 -1.86
C VAL A 550 16.10 24.30 -0.42
N PRO A 551 16.74 25.45 -0.12
CA PRO A 551 16.67 26.07 1.20
C PRO A 551 15.22 26.36 1.59
N LEU A 552 14.87 26.20 2.87
CA LEU A 552 13.55 26.56 3.38
C LEU A 552 13.18 28.04 3.09
N ASP A 553 14.11 28.94 2.79
CA ASP A 553 13.76 30.34 2.53
C ASP A 553 13.05 30.59 1.19
N GLU A 554 13.03 29.62 0.26
CA GLU A 554 12.34 29.76 -1.05
C GLU A 554 11.10 28.87 -1.12
N THR A 555 9.99 29.27 -0.47
CA THR A 555 8.68 28.62 -0.71
C THR A 555 8.31 28.79 -2.20
N PRO A 556 8.11 27.70 -2.97
CA PRO A 556 7.49 27.84 -4.27
C PRO A 556 6.07 28.40 -4.09
N GLN A 557 5.76 29.51 -4.75
CA GLN A 557 4.44 30.20 -4.71
C GLN A 557 3.24 29.29 -5.09
N ILE A 558 3.52 28.10 -5.63
CA ILE A 558 2.55 27.08 -6.07
C ILE A 558 2.15 26.15 -4.90
N ALA A 559 3.02 25.95 -3.90
CA ALA A 559 2.75 25.10 -2.74
C ALA A 559 1.84 25.77 -1.71
N THR A 560 1.90 27.10 -1.60
CA THR A 560 1.08 27.90 -0.66
C THR A 560 -0.43 27.87 -0.95
N GLN A 561 -0.86 27.20 -2.01
CA GLN A 561 -2.27 27.02 -2.39
C GLN A 561 -2.86 25.69 -1.91
N LEU A 562 -2.09 24.87 -1.19
CA LEU A 562 -2.58 23.66 -0.52
C LEU A 562 -3.13 24.01 0.86
N ILE A 563 -4.31 23.49 1.17
CA ILE A 563 -4.98 23.69 2.46
C ILE A 563 -5.14 22.34 3.15
N PHE A 564 -4.59 22.21 4.36
CA PHE A 564 -4.86 21.08 5.24
C PHE A 564 -6.33 21.12 5.68
N LEU A 565 -7.06 20.03 5.42
CA LEU A 565 -8.47 19.94 5.76
C LEU A 565 -8.67 19.08 7.01
N GLN A 566 -8.22 17.83 6.96
CA GLN A 566 -8.41 16.86 8.03
C GLN A 566 -7.34 15.76 7.98
N HIS A 567 -7.11 15.14 9.14
CA HIS A 567 -6.38 13.90 9.29
C HIS A 567 -7.30 12.85 9.92
N MET A 568 -7.06 11.59 9.61
CA MET A 568 -7.93 10.48 9.97
C MET A 568 -7.06 9.26 10.31
N LYS A 569 -7.36 8.57 11.41
CA LYS A 569 -6.66 7.33 11.75
C LYS A 569 -7.06 6.22 10.80
N LEU A 570 -6.09 5.42 10.33
CA LEU A 570 -6.37 4.36 9.35
C LEU A 570 -7.33 3.27 9.85
N ASP A 571 -7.40 3.06 11.17
CA ASP A 571 -8.29 2.09 11.82
C ASP A 571 -9.77 2.49 11.68
N ASN A 572 -10.04 3.80 11.69
CA ASN A 572 -11.38 4.40 11.64
C ASN A 572 -11.92 4.59 10.20
N ILE A 573 -11.17 4.13 9.20
CA ILE A 573 -11.40 4.42 7.78
C ILE A 573 -11.82 3.15 7.03
N TRP A 574 -12.62 3.29 5.97
CA TRP A 574 -12.87 2.24 4.98
C TRP A 574 -12.83 2.77 3.57
N PHE A 575 -12.30 1.97 2.65
CA PHE A 575 -12.33 2.27 1.23
C PHE A 575 -13.07 1.19 0.47
N ASN A 576 -14.01 1.61 -0.38
CA ASN A 576 -14.59 0.75 -1.41
C ASN A 576 -14.18 1.28 -2.78
N GLU A 577 -13.89 0.34 -3.68
CA GLU A 577 -13.69 0.61 -5.10
C GLU A 577 -15.05 0.79 -5.77
N VAL A 578 -15.21 1.84 -6.58
CA VAL A 578 -16.47 2.14 -7.26
C VAL A 578 -16.22 2.33 -8.75
N ASP A 579 -17.11 1.75 -9.57
CA ASP A 579 -17.10 1.88 -11.03
C ASP A 579 -15.74 1.48 -11.65
N ASP A 580 -15.41 0.19 -11.55
CA ASP A 580 -14.23 -0.45 -12.15
C ASP A 580 -12.91 0.28 -11.82
N GLY A 581 -12.82 0.79 -10.59
CA GLY A 581 -11.61 1.44 -10.09
C GLY A 581 -11.39 2.87 -10.50
N SER A 582 -12.39 3.54 -11.10
CA SER A 582 -12.31 4.97 -11.43
C SER A 582 -12.52 5.88 -10.22
N MET A 583 -13.28 5.41 -9.22
CA MET A 583 -13.62 6.15 -8.01
C MET A 583 -13.33 5.32 -6.76
N ILE A 584 -13.11 6.01 -5.65
CA ILE A 584 -13.06 5.41 -4.32
C ILE A 584 -14.11 6.05 -3.41
N GLN A 585 -14.76 5.22 -2.62
CA GLN A 585 -15.68 5.65 -1.57
C GLN A 585 -14.98 5.48 -0.22
N LEU A 586 -14.92 6.58 0.53
CA LEU A 586 -14.30 6.64 1.85
C LEU A 586 -15.39 6.72 2.92
N PHE A 587 -15.45 5.74 3.82
CA PHE A 587 -16.20 5.88 5.07
C PHE A 587 -15.27 6.21 6.22
N HIS A 588 -15.75 6.98 7.19
CA HIS A 588 -15.03 7.22 8.42
C HIS A 588 -15.93 7.24 9.63
N SER A 589 -15.48 6.60 10.71
CA SER A 589 -16.22 6.50 11.97
C SER A 589 -15.85 7.59 12.97
N ASP A 590 -15.01 8.54 12.56
CA ASP A 590 -14.45 9.50 13.51
C ASP A 590 -15.48 10.55 13.90
N GLY A 591 -15.97 10.46 15.14
CA GLY A 591 -16.66 11.56 15.81
C GLY A 591 -15.70 12.62 16.35
N SER A 592 -14.39 12.46 16.13
CA SER A 592 -13.32 13.26 16.71
C SER A 592 -12.35 13.83 15.66
N SER A 593 -12.86 14.72 14.81
CA SER A 593 -12.05 15.82 14.29
C SER A 593 -12.90 17.07 14.35
N GLN A 594 -12.33 18.17 14.86
CA GLN A 594 -13.03 19.45 15.01
C GLN A 594 -13.83 19.77 13.74
N PRO A 595 -15.07 20.27 13.86
CA PRO A 595 -15.84 20.63 12.68
C PRO A 595 -15.02 21.63 11.84
N PRO A 596 -14.90 21.43 10.53
CA PRO A 596 -14.16 22.33 9.68
C PRO A 596 -14.72 23.75 9.85
N THR A 597 -13.84 24.70 10.19
CA THR A 597 -14.16 26.11 10.42
C THR A 597 -14.51 26.87 9.13
N THR A 598 -14.52 26.19 7.98
CA THR A 598 -14.83 26.77 6.68
C THR A 598 -16.21 26.31 6.17
N LEU A 599 -16.94 27.26 5.59
CA LEU A 599 -18.34 27.19 5.12
C LEU A 599 -18.62 26.17 3.99
N HIS A 600 -17.75 25.20 3.73
CA HIS A 600 -17.94 24.15 2.71
C HIS A 600 -18.21 22.78 3.34
N SER A 601 -19.05 22.78 4.39
CA SER A 601 -19.45 21.59 5.15
C SER A 601 -20.36 20.66 4.33
N LEU A 602 -19.78 19.94 3.36
CA LEU A 602 -20.23 18.60 2.96
C LEU A 602 -19.54 17.50 3.81
N ASN A 603 -18.55 17.89 4.63
CA ASN A 603 -17.67 17.03 5.43
C ASN A 603 -18.18 16.75 6.84
N ALA A 604 -19.45 17.03 7.12
CA ALA A 604 -20.12 16.54 8.33
C ALA A 604 -20.72 15.14 8.13
N SER A 605 -20.59 14.57 6.93
CA SER A 605 -21.07 13.23 6.61
C SER A 605 -19.91 12.24 6.68
N SER A 606 -20.15 11.09 7.30
CA SER A 606 -19.18 9.98 7.45
C SER A 606 -18.77 9.33 6.12
N LEU A 607 -19.08 9.95 4.98
CA LEU A 607 -18.98 9.39 3.63
C LEU A 607 -18.44 10.43 2.64
N CYS A 608 -17.29 10.14 2.03
CA CYS A 608 -16.71 10.95 0.95
C CYS A 608 -16.58 10.11 -0.33
N MET A 609 -16.76 10.73 -1.49
CA MET A 609 -16.58 10.10 -2.80
C MET A 609 -15.46 10.83 -3.56
N PHE A 610 -14.46 10.09 -4.02
CA PHE A 610 -13.31 10.66 -4.73
C PHE A 610 -13.16 10.05 -6.12
N TYR A 611 -13.02 10.91 -7.11
CA TYR A 611 -12.61 10.54 -8.46
C TYR A 611 -11.08 10.55 -8.57
N LEU A 612 -10.51 9.46 -9.06
CA LEU A 612 -9.06 9.28 -9.12
C LEU A 612 -8.46 9.97 -10.35
N THR A 613 -7.34 10.68 -10.17
CA THR A 613 -6.66 11.38 -11.26
C THR A 613 -5.14 11.19 -11.19
N GLY A 614 -4.41 11.56 -12.25
CA GLY A 614 -2.96 11.52 -12.25
C GLY A 614 -2.39 10.09 -12.28
N SER A 615 -1.49 9.75 -11.35
CA SER A 615 -0.79 8.45 -11.37
C SER A 615 -1.66 7.25 -10.97
N TYR A 616 -2.80 7.51 -10.34
CA TYR A 616 -3.74 6.51 -9.82
C TYR A 616 -5.05 6.45 -10.62
N GLU A 617 -5.13 7.09 -11.79
CA GLU A 617 -6.29 7.00 -12.68
C GLU A 617 -6.62 5.53 -13.02
N MET A 618 -7.86 5.12 -12.75
CA MET A 618 -8.37 3.74 -12.88
C MET A 618 -7.58 2.69 -12.07
N LYS A 619 -6.89 3.09 -10.99
CA LYS A 619 -6.04 2.20 -10.18
C LYS A 619 -6.44 2.22 -8.70
N ALA A 620 -7.73 2.20 -8.40
CA ALA A 620 -8.24 2.11 -7.03
C ALA A 620 -7.67 0.89 -6.28
N ALA A 621 -7.63 -0.29 -6.94
CA ALA A 621 -7.05 -1.49 -6.35
C ALA A 621 -5.61 -1.31 -5.84
N ARG A 622 -4.79 -0.50 -6.53
CA ARG A 622 -3.43 -0.19 -6.09
C ARG A 622 -3.43 0.68 -4.83
N TRP A 623 -4.33 1.66 -4.73
CA TRP A 623 -4.47 2.48 -3.53
C TRP A 623 -4.91 1.64 -2.32
N LEU A 624 -5.85 0.72 -2.54
CA LEU A 624 -6.30 -0.24 -1.52
C LEU A 624 -5.15 -1.14 -1.06
N GLU A 625 -4.31 -1.61 -1.98
CA GLU A 625 -3.10 -2.40 -1.66
C GLU A 625 -2.16 -1.64 -0.71
N GLU A 626 -1.80 -0.39 -1.06
CA GLU A 626 -0.92 0.44 -0.23
C GLU A 626 -1.56 0.75 1.14
N THR A 627 -2.89 0.93 1.19
CA THR A 627 -3.62 1.18 2.43
C THR A 627 -3.60 -0.03 3.36
N VAL A 628 -3.79 -1.24 2.82
CA VAL A 628 -3.74 -2.47 3.61
C VAL A 628 -2.32 -2.73 4.11
N LYS A 629 -1.29 -2.49 3.28
CA LYS A 629 0.11 -2.55 3.70
C LYS A 629 0.42 -1.57 4.82
N ALA A 630 -0.10 -0.33 4.73
CA ALA A 630 0.04 0.68 5.77
C ALA A 630 -0.55 0.22 7.11
N ARG A 631 -1.76 -0.33 7.10
CA ARG A 631 -2.43 -0.86 8.29
C ARG A 631 -1.62 -1.94 8.98
N VAL A 632 -1.12 -2.91 8.21
CA VAL A 632 -0.25 -3.97 8.75
C VAL A 632 1.06 -3.37 9.28
N GLU A 633 1.70 -2.44 8.57
CA GLU A 633 2.93 -1.79 9.02
C GLU A 633 2.75 -1.05 10.36
N CYS A 634 1.58 -0.43 10.56
CA CYS A 634 1.24 0.31 11.77
C CYS A 634 0.80 -0.56 12.95
N ARG A 635 0.16 -1.70 12.68
CA ARG A 635 -0.31 -2.64 13.71
C ARG A 635 0.84 -3.26 14.49
N PHE A 636 1.94 -3.59 13.80
CA PHE A 636 3.08 -4.28 14.38
C PHE A 636 4.28 -3.35 14.57
N SER A 637 4.81 -3.33 15.80
CA SER A 637 6.02 -2.58 16.09
C SER A 637 7.20 -3.10 15.26
N GLU A 638 8.18 -2.24 15.02
CA GLU A 638 9.34 -2.61 14.21
C GLU A 638 10.12 -3.79 14.79
N THR A 639 10.29 -3.83 16.11
CA THR A 639 10.95 -4.94 16.81
C THR A 639 10.25 -6.27 16.61
N GLU A 640 8.93 -6.24 16.48
CA GLU A 640 8.13 -7.42 16.18
C GLU A 640 8.22 -7.83 14.71
N ARG A 641 8.18 -6.87 13.77
CA ARG A 641 8.31 -7.14 12.33
C ARG A 641 9.68 -7.72 11.95
N GLU A 642 10.71 -7.43 12.72
CA GLU A 642 12.04 -8.02 12.57
C GLU A 642 12.20 -9.39 13.26
N SER A 643 11.24 -9.80 14.08
CA SER A 643 11.26 -11.07 14.80
C SER A 643 10.96 -12.25 13.89
N HIS A 644 11.55 -13.41 14.19
CA HIS A 644 11.23 -14.66 13.47
C HIS A 644 9.77 -15.11 13.67
N LYS A 645 9.10 -14.60 14.70
CA LYS A 645 7.70 -14.93 15.08
C LYS A 645 6.65 -14.23 14.23
N TRP A 646 7.06 -13.33 13.34
CA TRP A 646 6.18 -12.58 12.47
C TRP A 646 6.55 -12.81 11.00
N ASP A 647 5.54 -12.85 10.14
CA ASP A 647 5.67 -13.04 8.71
C ASP A 647 4.51 -12.35 7.99
N VAL A 648 4.70 -11.99 6.72
CA VAL A 648 3.61 -11.43 5.90
C VAL A 648 3.53 -12.18 4.61
N ARG A 649 2.32 -12.55 4.23
CA ARG A 649 2.05 -13.22 2.95
C ARG A 649 0.99 -12.47 2.16
N CYS A 650 1.13 -12.57 0.85
CA CYS A 650 0.25 -11.95 -0.12
C CYS A 650 -0.31 -13.04 -1.04
N LEU A 651 -1.63 -13.11 -1.12
CA LEU A 651 -2.33 -13.95 -2.07
C LEU A 651 -3.02 -13.04 -3.09
N THR A 652 -2.74 -13.28 -4.37
CA THR A 652 -3.45 -12.65 -5.47
C THR A 652 -4.40 -13.65 -6.12
N GLY A 653 -5.62 -13.21 -6.42
CA GLY A 653 -6.67 -14.07 -6.96
C GLY A 653 -7.95 -13.29 -7.23
N ASP A 654 -9.11 -13.95 -7.14
CA ASP A 654 -10.40 -13.26 -7.22
C ASP A 654 -10.58 -12.29 -6.04
N MET A 655 -10.00 -12.57 -4.89
CA MET A 655 -9.91 -11.66 -3.75
C MET A 655 -8.46 -11.60 -3.31
N ASN A 656 -7.86 -10.40 -3.26
CA ASN A 656 -6.47 -10.28 -2.82
C ASN A 656 -6.44 -10.16 -1.30
N LEU A 657 -5.57 -10.96 -0.67
CA LEU A 657 -5.40 -11.00 0.76
C LEU A 657 -3.97 -10.56 1.09
N PHE A 658 -3.86 -9.65 2.05
CA PHE A 658 -2.59 -9.31 2.66
C PHE A 658 -2.66 -9.75 4.12
N SER A 659 -1.92 -10.80 4.45
CA SER A 659 -2.07 -11.55 5.69
C SER A 659 -0.83 -11.38 6.57
N ALA A 660 -1.02 -10.89 7.79
CA ALA A 660 0.00 -10.88 8.83
C ALA A 660 -0.08 -12.16 9.65
N ILE A 661 1.00 -12.94 9.68
CA ILE A 661 1.06 -14.24 10.35
C ILE A 661 1.96 -14.11 11.57
N PHE A 662 1.42 -14.36 12.76
CA PHE A 662 2.17 -14.17 14.00
C PHE A 662 1.69 -15.10 15.12
N GLU A 663 2.56 -15.30 16.11
CA GLU A 663 2.20 -15.97 17.35
C GLU A 663 1.55 -15.00 18.33
N GLU A 664 0.38 -15.35 18.87
CA GLU A 664 -0.24 -14.60 19.96
C GLU A 664 -0.88 -15.58 20.95
N GLY A 665 -0.31 -15.65 22.16
CA GLY A 665 -0.90 -16.41 23.26
C GLY A 665 -1.89 -15.56 24.07
N ASP A 666 -2.68 -16.20 24.93
CA ASP A 666 -3.64 -15.57 25.87
C ASP A 666 -2.96 -14.74 26.99
N GLY A 667 -1.69 -14.37 26.83
CA GLY A 667 -0.86 -13.62 27.77
C GLY A 667 -0.77 -12.13 27.45
N THR A 668 0.31 -11.47 27.88
CA THR A 668 0.54 -10.04 27.66
C THR A 668 0.76 -9.73 26.18
N ILE A 669 -0.05 -8.80 25.65
CA ILE A 669 0.10 -8.23 24.30
C ILE A 669 1.49 -7.58 24.18
N PRO A 670 2.25 -7.83 23.09
CA PRO A 670 3.53 -7.17 22.87
C PRO A 670 3.43 -5.64 22.94
N GLU A 671 4.42 -4.98 23.55
CA GLU A 671 4.44 -3.52 23.67
C GLU A 671 4.43 -2.86 22.27
N GLY A 672 3.53 -1.89 22.08
CA GLY A 672 3.37 -1.14 20.84
C GLY A 672 2.45 -1.77 19.80
N ARG A 673 1.82 -2.93 20.08
CA ARG A 673 0.81 -3.51 19.19
C ARG A 673 -0.50 -2.71 19.23
N ARG A 674 -1.01 -2.31 18.05
CA ARG A 674 -2.28 -1.59 17.90
C ARG A 674 -3.46 -2.56 17.67
N ASP A 675 -4.62 -2.01 17.38
CA ASP A 675 -5.87 -2.75 17.21
C ASP A 675 -5.77 -3.84 16.10
N PRO A 676 -6.43 -4.99 16.30
CA PRO A 676 -6.36 -6.12 15.38
C PRO A 676 -7.02 -5.86 14.01
N ALA A 677 -6.71 -6.70 13.03
CA ALA A 677 -7.44 -6.70 11.76
C ALA A 677 -8.94 -7.01 11.99
N ARG A 678 -9.78 -6.44 11.12
CA ARG A 678 -11.23 -6.71 11.09
C ARG A 678 -11.56 -8.17 10.83
N ILE A 679 -10.70 -8.85 10.08
CA ILE A 679 -10.79 -10.28 9.78
C ILE A 679 -9.64 -10.97 10.49
N ARG A 680 -9.98 -11.84 11.44
CA ARG A 680 -8.99 -12.60 12.21
C ARG A 680 -9.19 -14.09 12.01
N VAL A 681 -8.15 -14.78 11.56
CA VAL A 681 -8.10 -16.24 11.43
C VAL A 681 -7.28 -16.79 12.59
N VAL A 682 -7.88 -17.57 13.48
CA VAL A 682 -7.20 -18.17 14.64
C VAL A 682 -7.01 -19.67 14.40
N ILE A 683 -5.76 -20.12 14.40
CA ILE A 683 -5.41 -21.52 14.18
C ILE A 683 -5.25 -22.22 15.53
N ASP A 684 -5.93 -23.36 15.68
CA ASP A 684 -5.98 -24.19 16.89
C ASP A 684 -6.14 -23.36 18.18
N PRO A 685 -7.27 -22.65 18.38
CA PRO A 685 -7.52 -21.87 19.60
C PRO A 685 -7.37 -22.70 20.89
N GLN A 686 -7.62 -24.01 20.83
CA GLN A 686 -7.45 -24.93 21.96
C GLN A 686 -5.99 -25.07 22.44
N LYS A 687 -5.00 -24.73 21.60
CA LYS A 687 -3.57 -24.76 21.93
C LYS A 687 -3.07 -23.45 22.56
N GLY A 688 -3.98 -22.57 23.00
CA GLY A 688 -3.65 -21.36 23.77
C GLY A 688 -3.44 -20.10 22.94
N ALA A 689 -3.90 -20.08 21.68
CA ALA A 689 -3.93 -18.87 20.86
C ALA A 689 -5.01 -17.90 21.39
N ARG A 690 -4.73 -16.59 21.37
CA ARG A 690 -5.68 -15.57 21.84
C ARG A 690 -6.93 -15.55 20.95
N THR A 691 -8.09 -15.78 21.56
CA THR A 691 -9.39 -15.71 20.89
C THR A 691 -10.12 -14.42 21.25
N LEU A 692 -10.69 -13.76 20.24
CA LEU A 692 -11.59 -12.61 20.40
C LEU A 692 -12.99 -13.02 19.91
N ASN A 693 -14.03 -12.32 20.36
CA ASN A 693 -15.39 -12.46 19.81
C ASN A 693 -15.69 -11.40 18.75
N ALA A 694 -16.61 -11.68 17.82
CA ALA A 694 -17.01 -10.72 16.82
C ALA A 694 -17.66 -9.49 17.47
N GLY A 695 -17.13 -8.30 17.21
CA GLY A 695 -17.50 -7.03 17.83
C GLY A 695 -16.56 -6.57 18.95
N GLU A 696 -15.60 -7.37 19.38
CA GLU A 696 -14.55 -6.98 20.33
C GLU A 696 -13.35 -6.37 19.57
N GLU A 697 -12.75 -5.30 20.11
CA GLU A 697 -11.54 -4.65 19.56
C GLU A 697 -11.63 -4.30 18.05
N GLY A 698 -12.84 -4.06 17.53
CA GLY A 698 -13.07 -3.71 16.12
C GLY A 698 -13.08 -4.89 15.14
N VAL A 699 -13.02 -6.13 15.63
CA VAL A 699 -13.06 -7.34 14.80
C VAL A 699 -14.49 -7.63 14.30
N GLU A 700 -14.68 -7.76 12.99
CA GLU A 700 -15.98 -7.98 12.37
C GLU A 700 -16.26 -9.46 12.06
N LEU A 701 -15.20 -10.20 11.71
CA LEU A 701 -15.26 -11.61 11.34
C LEU A 701 -14.11 -12.39 11.96
N ILE A 702 -14.44 -13.48 12.66
CA ILE A 702 -13.46 -14.45 13.20
C ILE A 702 -13.64 -15.79 12.53
N ALA A 703 -12.54 -16.33 12.03
CA ALA A 703 -12.45 -17.67 11.46
C ALA A 703 -11.55 -18.54 12.33
N SER A 704 -12.13 -19.44 13.11
CA SER A 704 -11.38 -20.42 13.90
C SER A 704 -11.14 -21.68 13.08
N VAL A 705 -9.87 -22.06 12.92
CA VAL A 705 -9.44 -23.26 12.21
C VAL A 705 -8.91 -24.26 13.22
N THR A 706 -9.53 -25.44 13.33
CA THR A 706 -9.08 -26.50 14.25
C THR A 706 -8.71 -27.77 13.48
N ALA A 707 -7.60 -28.40 13.84
CA ALA A 707 -7.19 -29.67 13.25
C ALA A 707 -8.23 -30.76 13.53
N ALA A 708 -8.66 -31.48 12.49
CA ALA A 708 -9.63 -32.57 12.61
C ALA A 708 -8.96 -33.95 12.51
N THR A 709 -8.73 -34.45 11.29
CA THR A 709 -8.18 -35.80 11.02
C THR A 709 -7.40 -35.72 9.72
N GLU A 710 -6.20 -36.30 9.66
CA GLU A 710 -5.28 -36.41 8.49
C GLU A 710 -5.57 -35.41 7.34
N GLY A 711 -5.03 -34.19 7.47
CA GLY A 711 -5.10 -33.15 6.41
C GLY A 711 -6.42 -32.40 6.29
N LEU A 712 -7.42 -32.69 7.14
CA LEU A 712 -8.69 -31.97 7.21
C LEU A 712 -8.77 -31.06 8.43
N TYR A 713 -9.40 -29.91 8.24
CA TYR A 713 -9.58 -28.87 9.24
C TYR A 713 -11.07 -28.53 9.39
N TRP A 714 -11.47 -28.19 10.61
CA TRP A 714 -12.77 -27.58 10.88
C TRP A 714 -12.62 -26.07 10.84
N LEU A 715 -13.35 -25.43 9.93
CA LEU A 715 -13.47 -23.98 9.82
C LEU A 715 -14.78 -23.54 10.46
N GLN A 716 -14.70 -22.72 11.52
CA GLN A 716 -15.84 -22.08 12.15
C GLN A 716 -15.74 -20.57 11.94
N ILE A 717 -16.75 -19.98 11.30
CA ILE A 717 -16.80 -18.54 11.03
C ILE A 717 -17.88 -17.92 11.90
N GLU A 718 -17.54 -16.83 12.58
CA GLU A 718 -18.44 -16.05 13.41
C GLU A 718 -18.36 -14.58 12.98
N GLY A 719 -19.50 -14.00 12.62
CA GLY A 719 -19.61 -12.60 12.20
C GLY A 719 -20.47 -11.77 13.14
N MET A 720 -20.27 -10.45 13.14
CA MET A 720 -20.97 -9.49 14.01
C MET A 720 -22.51 -9.54 13.91
N ASN A 721 -23.06 -10.02 12.79
CA ASN A 721 -24.50 -10.16 12.55
C ASN A 721 -25.13 -11.44 13.16
N ARG A 722 -24.48 -12.09 14.14
CA ARG A 722 -24.84 -13.43 14.66
C ARG A 722 -24.85 -14.52 13.59
N TYR A 723 -24.14 -14.28 12.50
CA TYR A 723 -23.89 -15.31 11.50
C TYR A 723 -22.84 -16.27 12.06
N ALA A 724 -23.15 -17.55 12.04
CA ALA A 724 -22.21 -18.60 12.40
C ALA A 724 -22.30 -19.73 11.38
N SER A 725 -21.15 -20.17 10.87
CA SER A 725 -21.07 -21.33 9.99
C SER A 725 -19.95 -22.25 10.44
N ARG A 726 -20.11 -23.55 10.15
CA ARG A 726 -19.11 -24.57 10.45
C ARG A 726 -19.00 -25.52 9.28
N ASP A 727 -17.86 -25.52 8.61
CA ASP A 727 -17.58 -26.31 7.43
C ASP A 727 -16.30 -27.16 7.67
N LYS A 728 -16.20 -28.32 7.02
CA LYS A 728 -15.01 -29.18 7.04
C LYS A 728 -14.25 -28.97 5.72
N VAL A 729 -12.99 -28.59 5.80
CA VAL A 729 -12.20 -28.13 4.64
C VAL A 729 -10.80 -28.74 4.62
N THR A 730 -10.21 -28.88 3.45
CA THR A 730 -8.75 -29.09 3.27
C THR A 730 -8.00 -27.76 3.33
N ALA A 731 -6.67 -27.78 3.47
CA ALA A 731 -5.85 -26.55 3.45
C ALA A 731 -6.04 -25.72 2.16
N THR A 732 -6.22 -26.38 1.01
CA THR A 732 -6.45 -25.73 -0.29
C THR A 732 -7.86 -25.16 -0.44
N GLU A 733 -8.85 -25.74 0.25
CA GLU A 733 -10.25 -25.30 0.21
C GLU A 733 -10.57 -24.23 1.26
N LEU A 734 -9.66 -23.97 2.20
CA LEU A 734 -9.84 -23.04 3.30
C LEU A 734 -10.27 -21.65 2.81
N LEU A 735 -9.49 -21.04 1.90
CA LEU A 735 -9.74 -19.68 1.42
C LEU A 735 -10.95 -19.57 0.48
N PRO A 736 -11.17 -20.50 -0.48
CA PRO A 736 -12.41 -20.50 -1.26
C PRO A 736 -13.68 -20.57 -0.39
N VAL A 737 -13.67 -21.38 0.67
CA VAL A 737 -14.80 -21.48 1.60
C VAL A 737 -14.92 -20.23 2.47
N LEU A 738 -13.80 -19.69 2.96
CA LEU A 738 -13.78 -18.44 3.73
C LEU A 738 -14.34 -17.27 2.92
N SER A 739 -13.93 -17.11 1.65
CA SER A 739 -14.43 -16.06 0.76
C SER A 739 -15.93 -16.19 0.53
N LYS A 740 -16.42 -17.40 0.23
CA LYS A 740 -17.84 -17.64 -0.07
C LYS A 740 -18.77 -17.49 1.14
N ARG A 741 -18.27 -17.75 2.34
CA ARG A 741 -19.03 -17.63 3.60
C ARG A 741 -18.88 -16.28 4.27
N GLY A 742 -17.85 -15.51 3.88
CA GLY A 742 -17.58 -14.15 4.36
C GLY A 742 -18.26 -13.05 3.54
N GLU A 743 -18.64 -13.34 2.28
CA GLU A 743 -19.69 -12.60 1.54
C GLU A 743 -21.05 -12.72 2.22
#